data_AF-A0A6I9THS4-F1
#
_entry.id   AF-A0A6I9THS4-F1
#
_cell.length_a   1.000
_cell.length_b   1.000
_cell.length_c   1.000
_cell.angle_alpha   90.00
_cell.angle_beta   90.00
_cell.angle_gamma   90.00
#
_symmetry.space_group_name_H-M   'P 1'
#
loop_
_entity.id
_entity.type
_entity.pdbx_description
1 polymer ?
#
loop_
_entity_poly.entity_id
_entity_poly.type
_entity_poly.pdbx_seq_one_letter_code
_entity_poly.pdbx_strand_id
1 'polypeptide(L)'
;MAYQTMPTDIGKLNRTILCYAESIYRFNGLWEGPDPLTPLISLFLIQLTVSMTVVHLLVYALQFFNQPPFVAEVLGGILLGPSALGRIKAYRRMMFPNYSFKVLEPMAHLSIAYYAFLVGLKMDVRAVMRTGQKTMKVAIAGTIIPFFFGSGVYFIFVNDKSETFGFIFWGAALTVTGFSVLMKILDRQQILHTEIGKTAVASALVNDLCSWGFLALGFAVTSSPTNSPWSLISTIAFVLVCVYHVRPALNWIIQKTEVQGYSEFYICSILTGVALSGVITDVCGTHPMIGAFIFGLVIPNEVLEATITDKLEDFVMGILMPVYFVVCGVRTNIDVISYNTSWWLAGVVIVLACSVKVFSTLIIAPFAELPISDAFAVGLLSNAKSIMVLIILEAGQIQGVLSTQTYSLMVVAVLVMTMVVTPAAIWFRPEQNTEPYKRRTVQKAKSDDEFRVLACIYNTRNVPTIINLLRTSNASPRSPINVFALQLVELVGRATSMMVVHEPRSAGPRNPSHIEAQTDQIIAAFDNYELRSEGVQTQAVTARCTYTAMANEICIFAREKRSAFIIIPFHKLRTLDGEMIDINPSLQCVNEGVLEDASCSVGILIDRGFAESHDHASNIVVLYFGGPDDREALAYAWRMAENPDVRLTVLRFIPSTDALELNPVEQEPTDKNHLSVEIDKDSEILLDDDYLGKFKITTMNNKSISYCELVLNDEEETIKAIKSMDEQKYDLYLVGRGRGMTSPLTSGLADWCDCPELGPIGDLLVTSEFESLFSVLVVQQYDNINKMKEGSIRSASSVNYGEEFATRPSVSESEGFESFSSFKKWDPDN
;
A
#
# COMPACT_ATOMS: atom_id res chain seq x y z
N MET A 1 -53.28 25.99 -29.66
CA MET A 1 -52.85 27.28 -30.23
C MET A 1 -53.41 28.40 -29.37
N ALA A 2 -52.57 29.03 -28.56
CA ALA A 2 -52.81 30.34 -27.98
C ALA A 2 -51.42 31.00 -27.91
N TYR A 3 -51.15 31.91 -28.85
CA TYR A 3 -49.92 32.67 -28.87
C TYR A 3 -50.04 33.77 -27.82
N GLN A 4 -49.38 33.59 -26.67
CA GLN A 4 -49.19 34.66 -25.71
C GLN A 4 -47.91 35.40 -26.11
N THR A 5 -48.08 36.53 -26.79
CA THR A 5 -47.01 37.50 -27.07
C THR A 5 -46.55 38.10 -25.74
N MET A 6 -45.38 37.69 -25.24
CA MET A 6 -44.70 38.42 -24.17
C MET A 6 -44.10 39.71 -24.74
N PRO A 7 -44.38 40.89 -24.14
CA PRO A 7 -43.72 42.13 -24.49
C PRO A 7 -42.47 42.27 -23.62
N THR A 8 -41.33 41.81 -24.12
CA THR A 8 -40.04 42.21 -23.56
C THR A 8 -39.19 42.77 -24.68
N ASP A 9 -38.63 43.95 -24.44
CA ASP A 9 -37.77 44.70 -25.35
C ASP A 9 -36.45 43.92 -25.55
N ILE A 10 -36.49 42.90 -26.40
CA ILE A 10 -35.38 41.95 -26.67
C ILE A 10 -34.14 42.67 -27.23
N GLY A 11 -34.29 43.90 -27.76
CA GLY A 11 -33.20 44.72 -28.31
C GLY A 11 -32.14 45.18 -27.29
N LYS A 12 -32.37 45.03 -25.98
CA LYS A 12 -31.38 45.41 -24.94
C LYS A 12 -30.47 44.27 -24.47
N LEU A 13 -30.74 43.02 -24.85
CA LEU A 13 -29.86 41.90 -24.54
C LEU A 13 -28.93 41.63 -25.71
N ASN A 14 -27.66 42.04 -25.58
CA ASN A 14 -26.58 41.64 -26.48
C ASN A 14 -26.21 40.16 -26.22
N ARG A 15 -27.20 39.26 -26.26
CA ARG A 15 -27.08 37.83 -25.94
C ARG A 15 -27.90 37.00 -26.92
N THR A 16 -27.33 35.90 -27.40
CA THR A 16 -28.04 34.87 -28.16
C THR A 16 -29.06 34.16 -27.28
N ILE A 17 -30.36 34.29 -27.61
CA ILE A 17 -31.46 33.61 -26.93
C ILE A 17 -31.75 32.30 -27.68
N LEU A 18 -31.66 31.17 -26.98
CA LEU A 18 -31.99 29.85 -27.51
C LEU A 18 -33.35 29.40 -26.96
N CYS A 19 -34.36 29.35 -27.83
CA CYS A 19 -35.71 28.90 -27.48
C CYS A 19 -35.90 27.41 -27.81
N TYR A 20 -36.49 26.65 -26.90
CA TYR A 20 -36.86 25.24 -27.11
C TYR A 20 -38.29 25.00 -26.65
N ALA A 21 -38.99 24.06 -27.29
CA ALA A 21 -40.34 23.66 -26.87
C ALA A 21 -40.28 22.95 -25.50
N GLU A 22 -41.26 23.23 -24.63
CA GLU A 22 -41.37 22.64 -23.29
C GLU A 22 -41.86 21.18 -23.32
N SER A 23 -42.50 20.76 -24.41
CA SER A 23 -43.11 19.44 -24.59
C SER A 23 -42.16 18.38 -25.17
N ILE A 24 -40.98 18.18 -24.58
CA ILE A 24 -39.99 17.15 -25.00
C ILE A 24 -40.25 15.80 -24.29
N TYR A 25 -41.52 15.48 -24.04
CA TYR A 25 -41.93 14.19 -23.48
C TYR A 25 -42.69 13.40 -24.55
N ARG A 26 -42.24 12.17 -24.82
CA ARG A 26 -42.95 11.24 -25.71
C ARG A 26 -44.23 10.76 -25.03
N PHE A 27 -45.33 10.74 -25.76
CA PHE A 27 -46.52 9.95 -25.42
C PHE A 27 -46.71 8.74 -26.36
N ASN A 28 -46.14 8.78 -27.59
CA ASN A 28 -46.27 7.71 -28.57
C ASN A 28 -44.90 7.06 -28.87
N GLY A 29 -44.89 5.73 -29.03
CA GLY A 29 -43.69 4.89 -29.16
C GLY A 29 -42.94 5.00 -30.49
N LEU A 30 -42.04 4.04 -30.77
CA LEU A 30 -41.17 4.01 -31.98
C LEU A 30 -41.93 4.17 -33.31
N TRP A 31 -43.20 3.76 -33.33
CA TRP A 31 -44.02 3.67 -34.54
C TRP A 31 -44.84 4.93 -34.86
N GLU A 32 -44.94 5.90 -33.94
CA GLU A 32 -45.82 7.07 -34.09
C GLU A 32 -45.19 8.40 -33.61
N GLY A 33 -43.93 8.41 -33.16
CA GLY A 33 -43.26 9.61 -32.61
C GLY A 33 -41.93 9.96 -33.30
N PRO A 34 -41.42 11.20 -33.14
CA PRO A 34 -40.11 11.61 -33.65
C PRO A 34 -38.98 10.76 -33.03
N ASP A 35 -37.78 10.80 -33.62
CA ASP A 35 -36.61 9.96 -33.32
C ASP A 35 -36.47 9.56 -31.82
N PRO A 36 -36.06 8.31 -31.51
CA PRO A 36 -35.94 7.83 -30.12
C PRO A 36 -34.92 8.60 -29.26
N LEU A 37 -34.09 9.43 -29.89
CA LEU A 37 -33.10 10.30 -29.25
C LEU A 37 -33.63 11.70 -28.93
N THR A 38 -34.88 12.00 -29.28
CA THR A 38 -35.52 13.31 -29.00
C THR A 38 -35.89 13.50 -27.52
N PRO A 39 -36.39 12.48 -26.77
CA PRO A 39 -36.69 12.61 -25.35
C PRO A 39 -35.44 12.84 -24.49
N LEU A 40 -35.54 13.81 -23.57
CA LEU A 40 -34.41 14.29 -22.76
C LEU A 40 -33.76 13.19 -21.90
N ILE A 41 -34.58 12.34 -21.26
CA ILE A 41 -34.11 11.26 -20.37
C ILE A 41 -33.41 10.15 -21.17
N SER A 42 -34.01 9.71 -22.28
CA SER A 42 -33.44 8.66 -23.13
C SER A 42 -32.09 9.09 -23.71
N LEU A 43 -31.99 10.34 -24.15
CA LEU A 43 -30.73 10.91 -24.63
C LEU A 43 -29.67 10.96 -23.52
N PHE A 44 -30.03 11.38 -22.31
CA PHE A 44 -29.12 11.41 -21.17
C PHE A 44 -28.59 10.01 -20.81
N LEU A 45 -29.45 8.99 -20.79
CA LEU A 45 -29.02 7.60 -20.53
C LEU A 45 -28.04 7.09 -21.60
N ILE A 46 -28.24 7.46 -22.86
CA ILE A 46 -27.32 7.11 -23.95
C ILE A 46 -26.00 7.88 -23.82
N GLN A 47 -26.05 9.17 -23.51
CA GLN A 47 -24.85 9.98 -23.24
C GLN A 47 -24.02 9.39 -22.09
N LEU A 48 -24.68 8.98 -21.00
CA LEU A 48 -24.06 8.36 -19.84
C LEU A 48 -23.46 6.98 -20.18
N THR A 49 -24.17 6.16 -20.94
CA THR A 49 -23.69 4.84 -21.35
C THR A 49 -22.46 4.95 -22.27
N VAL A 50 -22.51 5.87 -23.24
CA VAL A 50 -21.41 6.11 -24.17
C VAL A 50 -20.21 6.71 -23.43
N SER A 51 -20.44 7.62 -22.47
CA SER A 51 -19.34 8.21 -21.70
C SER A 51 -18.63 7.18 -20.84
N MET A 52 -19.36 6.36 -20.09
CA MET A 52 -18.80 5.26 -19.31
C MET A 52 -18.01 4.29 -20.18
N THR A 53 -18.57 3.88 -21.32
CA THR A 53 -17.92 2.92 -22.22
C THR A 53 -16.60 3.46 -22.75
N VAL A 54 -16.57 4.73 -23.18
CA VAL A 54 -15.35 5.38 -23.66
C VAL A 54 -14.32 5.54 -22.55
N VAL A 55 -14.73 5.97 -21.36
CA VAL A 55 -13.83 6.12 -20.21
C VAL A 55 -13.25 4.77 -19.80
N HIS A 56 -14.04 3.71 -19.66
CA HIS A 56 -13.54 2.38 -19.30
C HIS A 56 -12.57 1.81 -20.34
N LEU A 57 -12.87 1.97 -21.63
CA LEU A 57 -11.96 1.56 -22.71
C LEU A 57 -10.62 2.30 -22.61
N LEU A 58 -10.66 3.62 -22.35
CA LEU A 58 -9.46 4.43 -22.19
C LEU A 58 -8.69 4.08 -20.92
N VAL A 59 -9.37 3.80 -19.81
CA VAL A 59 -8.72 3.33 -18.57
C VAL A 59 -7.99 2.02 -18.85
N TYR A 60 -8.63 1.06 -19.51
CA TYR A 60 -8.00 -0.21 -19.90
C TYR A 60 -6.79 -0.01 -20.82
N ALA A 61 -6.90 0.86 -21.82
CA ALA A 61 -5.79 1.17 -22.73
C ALA A 61 -4.63 1.90 -22.04
N LEU A 62 -4.94 2.83 -21.13
CA LEU A 62 -3.96 3.66 -20.42
C LEU A 62 -3.33 2.96 -19.20
N GLN A 63 -3.94 1.86 -18.72
CA GLN A 63 -3.34 1.00 -17.70
C GLN A 63 -1.99 0.44 -18.14
N PHE A 64 -1.82 0.12 -19.43
CA PHE A 64 -0.53 -0.31 -20.01
C PHE A 64 0.58 0.73 -19.87
N PHE A 65 0.22 2.02 -19.84
CA PHE A 65 1.16 3.14 -19.67
C PHE A 65 1.30 3.59 -18.22
N ASN A 66 0.75 2.84 -17.26
CA ASN A 66 0.71 3.19 -15.84
C ASN A 66 0.03 4.54 -15.53
N GLN A 67 -0.81 5.05 -16.41
CA GLN A 67 -1.48 6.33 -16.23
C GLN A 67 -2.66 6.20 -15.25
N PRO A 68 -2.93 7.23 -14.43
CA PRO A 68 -4.04 7.19 -13.48
C PRO A 68 -5.40 7.37 -14.21
N PRO A 69 -6.51 6.84 -13.66
CA PRO A 69 -7.84 6.93 -14.27
C PRO A 69 -8.28 8.36 -14.59
N PHE A 70 -7.88 9.33 -13.76
CA PHE A 70 -8.13 10.75 -13.98
C PHE A 70 -7.76 11.22 -15.39
N VAL A 71 -6.65 10.75 -15.96
CA VAL A 71 -6.28 11.19 -17.30
C VAL A 71 -7.16 10.55 -18.38
N ALA A 72 -7.55 9.29 -18.20
CA ALA A 72 -8.48 8.61 -19.09
C ALA A 72 -9.85 9.29 -19.09
N GLU A 73 -10.32 9.73 -17.93
CA GLU A 73 -11.58 10.46 -17.76
C GLU A 73 -11.59 11.80 -18.49
N VAL A 74 -10.56 12.63 -18.28
CA VAL A 74 -10.41 13.92 -18.98
C VAL A 74 -10.28 13.72 -20.49
N LEU A 75 -9.45 12.75 -20.91
CA LEU A 75 -9.25 12.45 -22.33
C LEU A 75 -10.54 11.93 -22.97
N GLY A 76 -11.31 11.10 -22.26
CA GLY A 76 -12.61 10.59 -22.71
C GLY A 76 -13.62 11.71 -22.90
N GLY A 77 -13.66 12.67 -21.98
CA GLY A 77 -14.43 13.90 -22.15
C GLY A 77 -14.04 14.67 -23.41
N ILE A 78 -12.75 14.96 -23.58
CA ILE A 78 -12.23 15.70 -24.76
C ILE A 78 -12.55 14.96 -26.06
N LEU A 79 -12.45 13.63 -26.06
CA LEU A 79 -12.74 12.77 -27.20
C LEU A 79 -14.21 12.86 -27.63
N LEU A 80 -15.13 12.85 -26.66
CA LEU A 80 -16.57 13.02 -26.89
C LEU A 80 -16.96 14.47 -27.24
N GLY A 81 -16.14 15.44 -26.81
CA GLY A 81 -16.33 16.87 -27.04
C GLY A 81 -16.09 17.33 -28.48
N PRO A 82 -16.19 18.65 -28.74
CA PRO A 82 -16.03 19.25 -30.07
C PRO A 82 -14.62 19.09 -30.64
N SER A 83 -13.62 18.79 -29.80
CA SER A 83 -12.22 18.62 -30.20
C SER A 83 -11.94 17.33 -30.99
N ALA A 84 -12.83 16.32 -30.91
CA ALA A 84 -12.69 15.08 -31.68
C ALA A 84 -14.03 14.61 -32.29
N LEU A 85 -14.81 13.73 -31.64
CA LEU A 85 -16.05 13.21 -32.23
C LEU A 85 -17.07 14.32 -32.51
N GLY A 86 -17.12 15.34 -31.65
CA GLY A 86 -17.98 16.52 -31.81
C GLY A 86 -17.63 17.42 -33.01
N ARG A 87 -16.53 17.16 -33.74
CA ARG A 87 -16.25 17.78 -35.04
C ARG A 87 -17.25 17.32 -36.10
N ILE A 88 -17.75 16.09 -35.99
CA ILE A 88 -18.77 15.55 -36.89
C ILE A 88 -20.10 16.22 -36.53
N LYS A 89 -20.58 17.13 -37.39
CA LYS A 89 -21.80 17.92 -37.17
C LYS A 89 -23.04 17.05 -36.89
N ALA A 90 -23.13 15.88 -37.53
CA ALA A 90 -24.21 14.92 -37.32
C ALA A 90 -24.17 14.34 -35.90
N TYR A 91 -23.01 13.84 -35.46
CA TYR A 91 -22.80 13.35 -34.10
C TYR A 91 -23.11 14.42 -33.07
N ARG A 92 -22.58 15.64 -33.22
CA ARG A 92 -22.82 16.73 -32.27
C ARG A 92 -24.31 17.08 -32.15
N ARG A 93 -25.04 17.15 -33.27
CA ARG A 93 -26.47 17.45 -33.27
C ARG A 93 -27.29 16.33 -32.63
N MET A 94 -26.85 15.08 -32.79
CA MET A 94 -27.55 13.90 -32.27
C MET A 94 -27.26 13.65 -30.79
N MET A 95 -25.98 13.68 -30.40
CA MET A 95 -25.52 13.32 -29.05
C MET A 95 -25.42 14.50 -28.11
N PHE A 96 -25.13 15.72 -28.56
CA PHE A 96 -25.01 16.91 -27.70
C PHE A 96 -25.80 18.10 -28.26
N PRO A 97 -27.13 17.96 -28.45
CA PRO A 97 -27.96 19.09 -28.81
C PRO A 97 -28.02 20.09 -27.65
N ASN A 98 -28.12 21.37 -27.96
CA ASN A 98 -28.06 22.43 -26.94
C ASN A 98 -29.12 22.31 -25.82
N TYR A 99 -30.25 21.63 -26.06
CA TYR A 99 -31.26 21.40 -25.02
C TYR A 99 -30.86 20.35 -23.98
N SER A 100 -29.93 19.42 -24.29
CA SER A 100 -29.51 18.36 -23.36
C SER A 100 -28.72 18.90 -22.17
N PHE A 101 -28.08 20.08 -22.32
CA PHE A 101 -27.34 20.74 -21.24
C PHE A 101 -28.21 21.11 -20.04
N LYS A 102 -29.53 21.27 -20.23
CA LYS A 102 -30.49 21.47 -19.14
C LYS A 102 -30.51 20.32 -18.12
N VAL A 103 -30.10 19.11 -18.50
CA VAL A 103 -29.95 17.95 -17.61
C VAL A 103 -28.48 17.66 -17.34
N LEU A 104 -27.64 17.75 -18.36
CA LEU A 104 -26.23 17.37 -18.26
C LEU A 104 -25.46 18.26 -17.26
N GLU A 105 -25.67 19.58 -17.26
CA GLU A 105 -24.94 20.48 -16.35
C GLU A 105 -25.38 20.32 -14.89
N PRO A 106 -26.69 20.29 -14.53
CA PRO A 106 -27.09 20.02 -13.15
C PRO A 106 -26.60 18.67 -12.63
N MET A 107 -26.64 17.62 -13.46
CA MET A 107 -26.12 16.30 -13.08
C MET A 107 -24.60 16.31 -12.88
N ALA A 108 -23.85 17.04 -13.72
CA ALA A 108 -22.41 17.23 -13.54
C ALA A 108 -22.10 17.97 -12.22
N HIS A 109 -22.81 19.06 -11.89
CA HIS A 109 -22.60 19.78 -10.64
C HIS A 109 -23.01 18.97 -9.40
N LEU A 110 -24.06 18.14 -9.50
CA LEU A 110 -24.40 17.17 -8.46
C LEU A 110 -23.28 16.15 -8.24
N SER A 111 -22.67 15.68 -9.34
CA SER A 111 -21.53 14.76 -9.31
C SER A 111 -20.33 15.37 -8.59
N ILE A 112 -19.99 16.62 -8.93
CA ILE A 112 -18.92 17.36 -8.23
C ILE A 112 -19.24 17.56 -6.75
N ALA A 113 -20.49 17.85 -6.39
CA ALA A 113 -20.88 18.03 -4.99
C ALA A 113 -20.64 16.76 -4.17
N TYR A 114 -21.10 15.59 -4.65
CA TYR A 114 -20.84 14.33 -3.95
C TYR A 114 -19.35 13.93 -3.99
N TYR A 115 -18.65 14.21 -5.08
CA TYR A 115 -17.19 14.05 -5.13
C TYR A 115 -16.48 14.92 -4.08
N ALA A 116 -16.85 16.19 -3.98
CA ALA A 116 -16.32 17.14 -2.99
C ALA A 116 -16.59 16.67 -1.56
N PHE A 117 -17.79 16.14 -1.30
CA PHE A 117 -18.12 15.48 -0.04
C PHE A 117 -17.18 14.30 0.25
N LEU A 118 -16.98 13.39 -0.71
CA LEU A 118 -16.06 12.25 -0.53
C LEU A 118 -14.61 12.69 -0.32
N VAL A 119 -14.17 13.77 -0.97
CA VAL A 119 -12.84 14.36 -0.77
C VAL A 119 -12.73 14.92 0.66
N GLY A 120 -13.72 15.68 1.11
CA GLY A 120 -13.74 16.22 2.48
C GLY A 120 -13.80 15.11 3.53
N LEU A 121 -14.55 14.05 3.27
CA LEU A 121 -14.66 12.89 4.15
C LEU A 121 -13.30 12.19 4.33
N LYS A 122 -12.53 12.00 3.24
CA LYS A 122 -11.23 11.32 3.23
C LYS A 122 -10.06 12.17 3.72
N MET A 123 -10.31 13.45 4.00
CA MET A 123 -9.25 14.40 4.25
C MET A 123 -8.95 14.51 5.74
N ASP A 124 -7.80 13.96 6.17
CA ASP A 124 -7.37 14.09 7.56
C ASP A 124 -6.72 15.46 7.83
N VAL A 125 -7.53 16.39 8.35
CA VAL A 125 -7.09 17.71 8.80
C VAL A 125 -6.07 17.62 9.95
N ARG A 126 -6.11 16.56 10.77
CA ARG A 126 -5.15 16.38 11.87
C ARG A 126 -3.77 16.00 11.33
N ALA A 127 -3.70 15.19 10.27
CA ALA A 127 -2.45 14.91 9.56
C ALA A 127 -1.81 16.20 9.01
N VAL A 128 -2.61 17.12 8.47
CA VAL A 128 -2.14 18.45 8.06
C VAL A 128 -1.52 19.22 9.22
N MET A 129 -2.16 19.22 10.39
CA MET A 129 -1.63 19.91 11.58
C MET A 129 -0.36 19.28 12.16
N ARG A 130 -0.20 17.95 12.00
CA ARG A 130 1.00 17.20 12.42
C ARG A 130 2.13 17.24 11.40
N THR A 131 1.91 17.85 10.24
CA THR A 131 2.90 17.92 9.18
C THR A 131 4.14 18.69 9.66
N GLY A 132 5.32 18.10 9.50
CA GLY A 132 6.58 18.70 9.94
C GLY A 132 6.86 20.05 9.29
N GLN A 133 7.62 20.92 9.98
CA GLN A 133 7.94 22.27 9.50
C GLN A 133 8.61 22.28 8.12
N LYS A 134 9.39 21.25 7.79
CA LYS A 134 10.05 21.08 6.48
C LYS A 134 9.02 21.03 5.35
N THR A 135 8.05 20.12 5.46
CA THR A 135 6.99 19.94 4.47
C THR A 135 6.07 21.16 4.38
N MET A 136 5.78 21.82 5.50
CA MET A 136 4.97 23.05 5.49
C MET A 136 5.64 24.16 4.67
N LYS A 137 6.95 24.35 4.80
CA LYS A 137 7.71 25.32 3.97
C LYS A 137 7.61 24.98 2.48
N VAL A 138 7.71 23.70 2.12
CA VAL A 138 7.57 23.22 0.73
C VAL A 138 6.17 23.51 0.18
N ALA A 139 5.12 23.22 0.95
CA ALA A 139 3.74 23.48 0.56
C ALA A 139 3.45 24.97 0.35
N ILE A 140 3.88 25.81 1.30
CA ILE A 140 3.70 27.27 1.21
C ILE A 140 4.43 27.83 -0.02
N ALA A 141 5.69 27.46 -0.23
CA ALA A 141 6.44 27.87 -1.42
C ALA A 141 5.73 27.39 -2.70
N GLY A 142 5.38 26.11 -2.73
CA GLY A 142 4.65 25.45 -3.82
C GLY A 142 3.23 25.98 -4.07
N THR A 143 2.73 26.87 -3.21
CA THR A 143 1.48 27.59 -3.39
C THR A 143 1.74 29.03 -3.85
N ILE A 144 2.56 29.78 -3.12
CA ILE A 144 2.78 31.21 -3.37
C ILE A 144 3.48 31.45 -4.71
N ILE A 145 4.57 30.73 -4.98
CA ILE A 145 5.38 30.97 -6.19
C ILE A 145 4.59 30.64 -7.46
N PRO A 146 3.92 29.47 -7.59
CA PRO A 146 3.11 29.18 -8.77
C PRO A 146 1.91 30.09 -8.95
N PHE A 147 1.32 30.61 -7.86
CA PHE A 147 0.18 31.54 -7.94
C PHE A 147 0.57 32.84 -8.65
N PHE A 148 1.65 33.48 -8.18
CA PHE A 148 2.11 34.74 -8.76
C PHE A 148 2.64 34.54 -10.17
N PHE A 149 3.33 33.43 -10.43
CA PHE A 149 3.78 33.10 -11.77
C PHE A 149 2.59 32.91 -12.73
N GLY A 150 1.60 32.09 -12.37
CA GLY A 150 0.40 31.87 -13.19
C GLY A 150 -0.38 33.15 -13.45
N SER A 151 -0.49 34.01 -12.44
CA SER A 151 -1.08 35.34 -12.58
C SER A 151 -0.30 36.22 -13.56
N GLY A 152 1.03 36.18 -13.51
CA GLY A 152 1.90 36.89 -14.43
C GLY A 152 1.78 36.40 -15.87
N VAL A 153 1.78 35.08 -16.08
CA VAL A 153 1.58 34.50 -17.43
C VAL A 153 0.21 34.86 -17.98
N TYR A 154 -0.83 34.89 -17.13
CA TYR A 154 -2.16 35.31 -17.55
C TYR A 154 -2.16 36.72 -18.15
N PHE A 155 -1.55 37.71 -17.48
CA PHE A 155 -1.47 39.08 -18.00
C PHE A 155 -0.62 39.22 -19.27
N ILE A 156 0.37 38.34 -19.46
CA ILE A 156 1.18 38.31 -20.68
C ILE A 156 0.37 37.71 -21.85
N PHE A 157 -0.45 36.70 -21.56
CA PHE A 157 -1.19 35.94 -22.56
C PHE A 157 -2.52 36.61 -22.95
N VAL A 158 -3.21 37.23 -21.99
CA VAL A 158 -4.48 37.93 -22.17
C VAL A 158 -4.22 39.43 -22.23
N ASN A 159 -4.24 39.99 -23.44
CA ASN A 159 -4.06 41.44 -23.67
C ASN A 159 -5.39 42.22 -23.58
N ASP A 160 -6.51 41.55 -23.28
CA ASP A 160 -7.83 42.15 -23.17
C ASP A 160 -8.12 42.56 -21.71
N LYS A 161 -8.50 43.83 -21.51
CA LYS A 161 -8.84 44.40 -20.20
C LYS A 161 -10.24 43.99 -19.71
N SER A 162 -11.03 43.27 -20.52
CA SER A 162 -12.36 42.81 -20.13
C SER A 162 -12.35 41.63 -19.14
N GLU A 163 -11.26 40.85 -19.07
CA GLU A 163 -11.17 39.64 -18.24
C GLU A 163 -10.30 39.83 -16.97
N THR A 164 -10.41 40.99 -16.31
CA THR A 164 -9.47 41.43 -15.24
C THR A 164 -9.28 40.44 -14.08
N PHE A 165 -10.23 39.53 -13.80
CA PHE A 165 -10.14 38.58 -12.68
C PHE A 165 -9.67 37.17 -13.08
N GLY A 166 -9.41 36.89 -14.37
CA GLY A 166 -8.99 35.56 -14.82
C GLY A 166 -7.63 35.10 -14.25
N PHE A 167 -6.77 36.05 -13.85
CA PHE A 167 -5.47 35.75 -13.23
C PHE A 167 -5.61 34.95 -11.93
N ILE A 168 -6.68 35.15 -11.15
CA ILE A 168 -6.92 34.42 -9.89
C ILE A 168 -7.10 32.94 -10.19
N PHE A 169 -7.85 32.61 -11.24
CA PHE A 169 -8.12 31.22 -11.64
C PHE A 169 -6.90 30.56 -12.29
N TRP A 170 -6.12 31.29 -13.09
CA TRP A 170 -4.86 30.78 -13.62
C TRP A 170 -3.80 30.54 -12.54
N GLY A 171 -3.63 31.52 -11.64
CA GLY A 171 -2.76 31.39 -10.48
C GLY A 171 -3.17 30.19 -9.63
N ALA A 172 -4.44 30.11 -9.23
CA ALA A 172 -4.97 29.00 -8.43
C ALA A 172 -4.84 27.65 -9.16
N ALA A 173 -5.07 27.58 -10.47
CA ALA A 173 -4.93 26.33 -11.23
C ALA A 173 -3.48 25.79 -11.20
N LEU A 174 -2.49 26.67 -11.23
CA LEU A 174 -1.08 26.25 -11.12
C LEU A 174 -0.69 25.84 -9.70
N THR A 175 -1.32 26.39 -8.65
CA THR A 175 -1.03 25.99 -7.25
C THR A 175 -1.57 24.60 -6.91
N VAL A 176 -2.72 24.21 -7.45
CA VAL A 176 -3.34 22.93 -7.10
C VAL A 176 -2.38 21.76 -7.33
N THR A 177 -2.21 20.93 -6.31
CA THR A 177 -1.48 19.66 -6.37
C THR A 177 -2.43 18.59 -5.87
N GLY A 178 -2.79 17.65 -6.73
CA GLY A 178 -3.84 16.69 -6.45
C GLY A 178 -3.39 15.57 -5.54
N PHE A 179 -3.62 15.68 -4.23
CA PHE A 179 -3.21 14.65 -3.27
C PHE A 179 -3.82 13.28 -3.64
N SER A 180 -5.10 13.23 -4.02
CA SER A 180 -5.81 11.98 -4.31
C SER A 180 -5.26 11.25 -5.54
N VAL A 181 -4.80 11.99 -6.55
CA VAL A 181 -4.18 11.44 -7.76
C VAL A 181 -2.72 11.09 -7.49
N LEU A 182 -1.97 11.97 -6.82
CA LEU A 182 -0.57 11.73 -6.47
C LEU A 182 -0.42 10.47 -5.60
N MET A 183 -1.27 10.31 -4.60
CA MET A 183 -1.31 9.12 -3.74
C MET A 183 -1.42 7.83 -4.55
N LYS A 184 -2.39 7.75 -5.47
CA LYS A 184 -2.58 6.58 -6.34
C LYS A 184 -1.36 6.32 -7.24
N ILE A 185 -0.71 7.37 -7.72
CA ILE A 185 0.51 7.24 -8.54
C ILE A 185 1.66 6.69 -7.68
N LEU A 186 1.91 7.26 -6.50
CA LEU A 186 3.04 6.88 -5.64
C LEU A 186 2.86 5.47 -5.05
N ASP A 187 1.64 5.12 -4.68
CA ASP A 187 1.27 3.79 -4.18
C ASP A 187 1.53 2.71 -5.24
N ARG A 188 1.01 2.92 -6.46
CA ARG A 188 1.24 2.03 -7.60
C ARG A 188 2.72 1.86 -7.96
N GLN A 189 3.55 2.87 -7.70
CA GLN A 189 4.99 2.84 -7.95
C GLN A 189 5.82 2.40 -6.73
N GLN A 190 5.19 2.03 -5.62
CA GLN A 190 5.84 1.62 -4.36
C GLN A 190 6.82 2.65 -3.79
N ILE A 191 6.64 3.94 -4.11
CA ILE A 191 7.47 5.03 -3.57
C ILE A 191 6.75 5.83 -2.49
N LEU A 192 5.50 5.50 -2.19
CA LEU A 192 4.68 6.18 -1.18
C LEU A 192 5.35 6.24 0.20
N HIS A 193 6.02 5.16 0.61
CA HIS A 193 6.67 5.05 1.92
C HIS A 193 8.09 5.65 1.98
N THR A 194 8.62 6.13 0.85
CA THR A 194 9.91 6.84 0.83
C THR A 194 9.77 8.24 1.42
N GLU A 195 10.87 8.84 1.86
CA GLU A 195 10.86 10.22 2.36
C GLU A 195 10.39 11.22 1.28
N ILE A 196 10.72 10.96 0.01
CA ILE A 196 10.22 11.73 -1.14
C ILE A 196 8.70 11.59 -1.27
N GLY A 197 8.18 10.37 -1.15
CA GLY A 197 6.75 10.08 -1.21
C GLY A 197 5.97 10.76 -0.08
N LYS A 198 6.42 10.59 1.17
CA LYS A 198 5.81 11.18 2.37
C LYS A 198 5.77 12.71 2.28
N THR A 199 6.89 13.34 1.89
CA THR A 199 6.97 14.81 1.77
C THR A 199 6.10 15.34 0.63
N ALA A 200 6.08 14.67 -0.53
CA ALA A 200 5.25 15.06 -1.67
C ALA A 200 3.75 14.95 -1.36
N VAL A 201 3.31 13.85 -0.73
CA VAL A 201 1.90 13.64 -0.33
C VAL A 201 1.46 14.65 0.71
N ALA A 202 2.23 14.83 1.78
CA ALA A 202 1.87 15.75 2.85
C ALA A 202 1.86 17.20 2.35
N SER A 203 2.79 17.58 1.46
CA SER A 203 2.74 18.89 0.78
C SER A 203 1.53 19.02 -0.14
N ALA A 204 1.14 17.97 -0.87
CA ALA A 204 -0.01 17.97 -1.74
C ALA A 204 -1.32 18.11 -0.95
N LEU A 205 -1.43 17.47 0.21
CA LEU A 205 -2.60 17.57 1.10
C LEU A 205 -2.83 19.01 1.57
N VAL A 206 -1.76 19.71 1.97
CA VAL A 206 -1.80 21.13 2.34
C VAL A 206 -2.22 21.99 1.14
N ASN A 207 -1.62 21.76 -0.03
CA ASN A 207 -1.95 22.52 -1.25
C ASN A 207 -3.41 22.32 -1.69
N ASP A 208 -3.93 21.09 -1.60
CA ASP A 208 -5.32 20.79 -1.95
C ASP A 208 -6.30 21.47 -0.97
N LEU A 209 -5.97 21.51 0.33
CA LEU A 209 -6.75 22.28 1.32
C LEU A 209 -6.79 23.78 0.97
N CYS A 210 -5.64 24.37 0.67
CA CYS A 210 -5.53 25.77 0.27
C CYS A 210 -6.31 26.06 -1.02
N SER A 211 -6.41 25.09 -1.92
CA SER A 211 -7.13 25.22 -3.20
C SER A 211 -8.63 25.47 -3.02
N TRP A 212 -9.25 24.88 -1.98
CA TRP A 212 -10.64 25.18 -1.62
C TRP A 212 -10.83 26.63 -1.16
N GLY A 213 -9.85 27.17 -0.44
CA GLY A 213 -9.81 28.59 -0.07
C GLY A 213 -9.70 29.51 -1.28
N PHE A 214 -8.81 29.19 -2.23
CA PHE A 214 -8.67 29.95 -3.48
C PHE A 214 -9.95 29.90 -4.32
N LEU A 215 -10.62 28.75 -4.39
CA LEU A 215 -11.89 28.62 -5.10
C LEU A 215 -12.99 29.49 -4.47
N ALA A 216 -13.13 29.44 -3.14
CA ALA A 216 -14.09 30.28 -2.41
C ALA A 216 -13.81 31.79 -2.62
N LEU A 217 -12.53 32.18 -2.55
CA LEU A 217 -12.10 33.56 -2.82
C LEU A 217 -12.40 33.97 -4.26
N GLY A 218 -12.11 33.11 -5.24
CA GLY A 218 -12.38 33.35 -6.65
C GLY A 218 -13.86 33.66 -6.90
N PHE A 219 -14.76 32.82 -6.38
CA PHE A 219 -16.20 33.05 -6.51
C PHE A 219 -16.68 34.33 -5.81
N ALA A 220 -16.18 34.60 -4.59
CA ALA A 220 -16.57 35.78 -3.84
C ALA A 220 -16.18 37.07 -4.57
N VAL A 221 -15.01 37.09 -5.21
CA VAL A 221 -14.51 38.27 -5.95
C VAL A 221 -15.20 38.44 -7.30
N THR A 222 -15.40 37.36 -8.07
CA THR A 222 -16.00 37.49 -9.42
C THR A 222 -17.49 37.75 -9.42
N SER A 223 -18.24 37.21 -8.45
CA SER A 223 -19.71 37.30 -8.46
C SER A 223 -20.17 38.73 -8.16
N SER A 224 -19.60 39.36 -7.13
CA SER A 224 -19.83 40.77 -6.81
C SER A 224 -18.71 41.31 -5.92
N PRO A 225 -17.77 42.12 -6.46
CA PRO A 225 -16.63 42.62 -5.70
C PRO A 225 -17.03 43.40 -4.44
N THR A 226 -18.17 44.08 -4.44
CA THR A 226 -18.67 44.86 -3.30
C THR A 226 -19.19 43.98 -2.18
N ASN A 227 -19.77 42.82 -2.52
CA ASN A 227 -20.36 41.89 -1.56
C ASN A 227 -19.42 40.74 -1.19
N SER A 228 -18.25 40.66 -1.84
CA SER A 228 -17.19 39.68 -1.56
C SER A 228 -16.88 39.49 -0.06
N PRO A 229 -16.66 40.55 0.75
CA PRO A 229 -16.35 40.34 2.17
C PRO A 229 -17.51 39.69 2.93
N TRP A 230 -18.76 40.00 2.57
CA TRP A 230 -19.94 39.42 3.22
C TRP A 230 -20.11 37.95 2.85
N SER A 231 -19.82 37.58 1.60
CA SER A 231 -19.81 36.18 1.16
C SER A 231 -18.72 35.37 1.87
N LEU A 232 -17.52 35.93 2.05
CA LEU A 232 -16.45 35.26 2.79
C LEU A 232 -16.79 35.11 4.28
N ILE A 233 -17.31 36.17 4.90
CA ILE A 233 -17.71 36.15 6.32
C ILE A 233 -18.83 35.13 6.56
N SER A 234 -19.84 35.08 5.68
CA SER A 234 -20.94 34.11 5.81
C SER A 234 -20.46 32.67 5.62
N THR A 235 -19.51 32.44 4.71
CA THR A 235 -18.89 31.11 4.51
C THR A 235 -18.07 30.69 5.73
N ILE A 236 -17.28 31.60 6.31
CA ILE A 236 -16.53 31.33 7.55
C ILE A 236 -17.50 31.04 8.70
N ALA A 237 -18.58 31.82 8.83
CA ALA A 237 -19.61 31.58 9.84
C ALA A 237 -20.25 30.20 9.68
N PHE A 238 -20.54 29.77 8.44
CA PHE A 238 -21.04 28.43 8.15
C PHE A 238 -20.05 27.34 8.57
N VAL A 239 -18.75 27.48 8.24
CA VAL A 239 -17.70 26.55 8.70
C VAL A 239 -17.68 26.44 10.22
N LEU A 240 -17.73 27.57 10.94
CA LEU A 240 -17.75 27.57 12.40
C LEU A 240 -18.98 26.86 12.96
N VAL A 241 -20.16 27.08 12.38
CA VAL A 241 -21.39 26.36 12.74
C VAL A 241 -21.24 24.85 12.51
N CYS A 242 -20.67 24.44 11.39
CA CYS A 242 -20.43 23.03 11.13
C CYS A 242 -19.46 22.40 12.15
N VAL A 243 -18.39 23.10 12.50
CA VAL A 243 -17.39 22.60 13.46
C VAL A 243 -17.94 22.55 14.89
N TYR A 244 -18.67 23.58 15.34
CA TYR A 244 -19.12 23.69 16.73
C TYR A 244 -20.51 23.11 17.02
N HIS A 245 -21.38 22.98 16.03
CA HIS A 245 -22.75 22.48 16.22
C HIS A 245 -23.02 21.18 15.46
N VAL A 246 -22.64 21.09 14.17
CA VAL A 246 -22.92 19.89 13.37
C VAL A 246 -22.01 18.73 13.78
N ARG A 247 -20.70 18.96 13.96
CA ARG A 247 -19.75 17.91 14.39
C ARG A 247 -20.15 17.25 15.70
N PRO A 248 -20.46 17.99 16.79
CA PRO A 248 -20.85 17.36 18.04
C PRO A 248 -22.20 16.65 17.95
N ALA A 249 -23.15 17.19 17.18
CA ALA A 249 -24.44 16.54 16.96
C ALA A 249 -24.28 15.19 16.23
N LEU A 250 -23.45 15.13 15.18
CA LEU A 250 -23.14 13.88 14.49
C LEU A 250 -22.44 12.89 15.41
N ASN A 251 -21.43 13.32 16.17
CA ASN A 251 -20.76 12.49 17.17
C ASN A 251 -21.76 11.86 18.16
N TRP A 252 -22.69 12.67 18.68
CA TRP A 252 -23.69 12.21 19.63
C TRP A 252 -24.65 11.17 19.02
N ILE A 253 -25.08 11.38 17.76
CA ILE A 253 -25.92 10.43 17.04
C ILE A 253 -25.17 9.11 16.83
N ILE A 254 -23.91 9.17 16.40
CA ILE A 254 -23.10 7.99 16.06
C ILE A 254 -22.83 7.12 17.30
N GLN A 255 -22.45 7.73 18.43
CA GLN A 255 -22.22 7.00 19.69
C GLN A 255 -23.45 6.25 20.19
N LYS A 256 -24.65 6.72 19.85
CA LYS A 256 -25.91 6.08 20.26
C LYS A 256 -26.32 4.92 19.34
N THR A 257 -25.77 4.88 18.13
CA THR A 257 -26.15 3.92 17.07
C THR A 257 -25.18 2.75 16.94
N GLU A 258 -23.95 2.85 17.48
CA GLU A 258 -22.90 1.82 17.41
C GLU A 258 -23.33 0.44 17.95
N VAL A 259 -24.40 0.39 18.75
CA VAL A 259 -24.96 -0.83 19.36
C VAL A 259 -25.87 -1.64 18.40
N GLN A 260 -26.32 -1.07 17.26
CA GLN A 260 -27.34 -1.69 16.39
C GLN A 260 -26.96 -1.82 14.90
N GLY A 261 -25.75 -1.43 14.51
CA GLY A 261 -25.32 -1.40 13.10
C GLY A 261 -25.87 -0.21 12.31
N TYR A 262 -25.14 0.22 11.27
CA TYR A 262 -25.50 1.40 10.49
C TYR A 262 -26.65 1.10 9.50
N SER A 263 -27.86 1.56 9.83
CA SER A 263 -29.04 1.49 8.94
C SER A 263 -28.87 2.38 7.70
N GLU A 264 -29.44 1.94 6.56
CA GLU A 264 -29.51 2.71 5.29
C GLU A 264 -30.08 4.12 5.47
N PHE A 265 -30.96 4.30 6.47
CA PHE A 265 -31.53 5.59 6.84
C PHE A 265 -30.46 6.65 7.18
N TYR A 266 -29.36 6.25 7.83
CA TYR A 266 -28.28 7.17 8.19
C TYR A 266 -27.52 7.66 6.96
N ILE A 267 -27.26 6.78 5.99
CA ILE A 267 -26.59 7.14 4.74
C ILE A 267 -27.46 8.12 3.95
N CYS A 268 -28.77 7.84 3.82
CA CYS A 268 -29.71 8.75 3.17
C CYS A 268 -29.79 10.12 3.89
N SER A 269 -29.73 10.13 5.22
CA SER A 269 -29.73 11.37 6.01
C SER A 269 -28.45 12.18 5.77
N ILE A 270 -27.30 11.53 5.67
CA ILE A 270 -26.01 12.17 5.35
C ILE A 270 -26.03 12.76 3.94
N LEU A 271 -26.50 12.01 2.94
CA LEU A 271 -26.63 12.50 1.56
C LEU A 271 -27.58 13.69 1.46
N THR A 272 -28.65 13.71 2.25
CA THR A 272 -29.55 14.86 2.37
C THR A 272 -28.85 16.05 3.02
N GLY A 273 -28.02 15.80 4.04
CA GLY A 273 -27.18 16.81 4.67
C GLY A 273 -26.18 17.45 3.71
N VAL A 274 -25.57 16.66 2.82
CA VAL A 274 -24.69 17.14 1.74
C VAL A 274 -25.42 18.07 0.78
N ALA A 275 -26.64 17.69 0.36
CA ALA A 275 -27.45 18.55 -0.50
C ALA A 275 -27.83 19.87 0.20
N LEU A 276 -28.21 19.78 1.49
CA LEU A 276 -28.57 20.95 2.29
C LEU A 276 -27.38 21.90 2.51
N SER A 277 -26.18 21.37 2.81
CA SER A 277 -24.98 22.19 2.96
C SER A 277 -24.60 22.88 1.65
N GLY A 278 -24.81 22.22 0.51
CA GLY A 278 -24.66 22.83 -0.81
C GLY A 278 -25.58 24.02 -1.02
N VAL A 279 -26.88 23.89 -0.68
CA VAL A 279 -27.84 25.01 -0.77
C VAL A 279 -27.43 26.17 0.14
N ILE A 280 -26.99 25.90 1.38
CA ILE A 280 -26.58 26.96 2.32
C ILE A 280 -25.39 27.73 1.77
N THR A 281 -24.38 27.05 1.22
CA THR A 281 -23.19 27.71 0.66
C THR A 281 -23.46 28.48 -0.63
N ASP A 282 -24.43 28.03 -1.44
CA ASP A 282 -24.94 28.78 -2.58
C ASP A 282 -25.61 30.10 -2.14
N VAL A 283 -26.43 30.04 -1.08
CA VAL A 283 -27.04 31.23 -0.46
C VAL A 283 -25.98 32.17 0.14
N CYS A 284 -24.86 31.65 0.64
CA CYS A 284 -23.72 32.45 1.09
C CYS A 284 -22.99 33.19 -0.06
N GLY A 285 -23.35 32.94 -1.33
CA GLY A 285 -22.71 33.54 -2.50
C GLY A 285 -21.44 32.80 -2.94
N THR A 286 -21.29 31.54 -2.52
CA THR A 286 -20.22 30.64 -2.96
C THR A 286 -20.80 29.46 -3.74
N HIS A 287 -20.00 28.50 -4.19
CA HIS A 287 -20.50 27.36 -4.96
C HIS A 287 -20.96 26.20 -4.06
N PRO A 288 -22.07 25.48 -4.39
CA PRO A 288 -22.57 24.34 -3.63
C PRO A 288 -21.56 23.24 -3.22
N MET A 289 -20.50 23.04 -4.01
CA MET A 289 -19.49 22.02 -3.73
C MET A 289 -18.65 22.34 -2.48
N ILE A 290 -18.52 23.62 -2.12
CA ILE A 290 -17.81 24.06 -0.92
C ILE A 290 -18.56 23.57 0.32
N GLY A 291 -19.89 23.68 0.34
CA GLY A 291 -20.72 23.17 1.42
C GLY A 291 -20.66 21.65 1.56
N ALA A 292 -20.63 20.94 0.42
CA ALA A 292 -20.48 19.50 0.40
C ALA A 292 -19.12 19.05 0.98
N PHE A 293 -18.03 19.72 0.58
CA PHE A 293 -16.68 19.49 1.11
C PHE A 293 -16.59 19.74 2.62
N ILE A 294 -17.09 20.89 3.10
CA ILE A 294 -17.09 21.24 4.53
C ILE A 294 -17.88 20.21 5.33
N PHE A 295 -19.03 19.76 4.82
CA PHE A 295 -19.83 18.75 5.49
C PHE A 295 -19.10 17.40 5.61
N GLY A 296 -18.34 17.01 4.58
CA GLY A 296 -17.46 15.83 4.61
C GLY A 296 -16.40 15.92 5.71
N LEU A 297 -15.69 17.06 5.81
CA LEU A 297 -14.65 17.30 6.83
C LEU A 297 -15.14 17.21 8.28
N VAL A 298 -16.45 17.42 8.49
CA VAL A 298 -17.09 17.51 9.79
C VAL A 298 -17.48 16.13 10.32
N ILE A 299 -17.55 15.11 9.46
CA ILE A 299 -17.87 13.74 9.87
C ILE A 299 -16.70 13.16 10.70
N PRO A 300 -16.93 12.70 11.94
CA PRO A 300 -15.85 12.44 12.89
C PRO A 300 -15.43 10.97 13.09
N ASN A 301 -16.22 9.98 12.67
CA ASN A 301 -15.98 8.57 12.98
C ASN A 301 -15.37 7.83 11.77
N GLU A 302 -14.19 7.24 11.97
CA GLU A 302 -13.43 6.45 10.98
C GLU A 302 -14.24 5.25 10.44
N VAL A 303 -15.05 4.60 11.29
CA VAL A 303 -15.88 3.45 10.88
C VAL A 303 -17.04 3.88 9.97
N LEU A 304 -17.65 5.03 10.27
CA LEU A 304 -18.73 5.60 9.45
C LEU A 304 -18.19 6.08 8.11
N GLU A 305 -17.01 6.71 8.11
CA GLU A 305 -16.30 7.10 6.89
C GLU A 305 -16.06 5.91 5.97
N ALA A 306 -15.53 4.79 6.49
CA ALA A 306 -15.29 3.58 5.71
C ALA A 306 -16.58 3.06 5.08
N THR A 307 -17.64 2.94 5.88
CA THR A 307 -18.94 2.44 5.42
C THR A 307 -19.56 3.32 4.32
N ILE A 308 -19.46 4.65 4.46
CA ILE A 308 -19.98 5.60 3.44
C ILE A 308 -19.12 5.54 2.19
N THR A 309 -17.80 5.48 2.35
CA THR A 309 -16.86 5.43 1.23
C THR A 309 -17.10 4.18 0.41
N ASP A 310 -17.20 3.00 1.02
CA ASP A 310 -17.41 1.73 0.34
C ASP A 310 -18.73 1.69 -0.45
N LYS A 311 -19.79 2.33 0.06
CA LYS A 311 -21.09 2.34 -0.61
C LYS A 311 -21.24 3.44 -1.66
N LEU A 312 -20.58 4.58 -1.47
CA LEU A 312 -20.82 5.77 -2.29
C LEU A 312 -19.71 6.05 -3.30
N GLU A 313 -18.45 5.68 -3.01
CA GLU A 313 -17.33 6.02 -3.88
C GLU A 313 -17.46 5.41 -5.26
N ASP A 314 -17.73 4.11 -5.35
CA ASP A 314 -17.83 3.41 -6.63
C ASP A 314 -19.00 3.95 -7.47
N PHE A 315 -20.10 4.30 -6.82
CA PHE A 315 -21.23 4.94 -7.48
C PHE A 315 -20.88 6.35 -8.00
N VAL A 316 -20.24 7.18 -7.15
CA VAL A 316 -19.90 8.55 -7.53
C VAL A 316 -18.82 8.58 -8.61
N MET A 317 -17.74 7.82 -8.45
CA MET A 317 -16.62 7.78 -9.39
C MET A 317 -16.96 7.01 -10.66
N GLY A 318 -17.70 5.90 -10.56
CA GLY A 318 -18.04 5.06 -11.70
C GLY A 318 -19.20 5.59 -12.54
N ILE A 319 -20.20 6.25 -11.92
CA ILE A 319 -21.43 6.67 -12.62
C ILE A 319 -21.57 8.18 -12.77
N LEU A 320 -21.39 8.93 -11.69
CA LEU A 320 -21.65 10.37 -11.67
C LEU A 320 -20.49 11.16 -12.32
N MET A 321 -19.25 10.86 -11.94
CA MET A 321 -18.07 11.57 -12.44
C MET A 321 -17.89 11.56 -13.96
N PRO A 322 -18.17 10.47 -14.72
CA PRO A 322 -18.13 10.52 -16.17
C PRO A 322 -19.01 11.61 -16.78
N VAL A 323 -20.15 11.95 -16.15
CA VAL A 323 -21.02 13.05 -16.61
C VAL A 323 -20.31 14.40 -16.49
N TYR A 324 -19.60 14.61 -15.38
CA TYR A 324 -18.78 15.80 -15.18
C TYR A 324 -17.70 15.94 -16.25
N PHE A 325 -16.94 14.88 -16.52
CA PHE A 325 -15.86 14.92 -17.51
C PHE A 325 -16.37 15.11 -18.93
N VAL A 326 -17.58 14.62 -19.26
CA VAL A 326 -18.23 14.95 -20.54
C VAL A 326 -18.52 16.44 -20.65
N VAL A 327 -19.06 17.08 -19.60
CA VAL A 327 -19.29 18.54 -19.62
C VAL A 327 -17.98 19.31 -19.78
N CYS A 328 -16.94 18.92 -19.03
CA CYS A 328 -15.59 19.49 -19.16
C CYS A 328 -15.02 19.34 -20.58
N GLY A 329 -15.16 18.15 -21.16
CA GLY A 329 -14.71 17.83 -22.51
C GLY A 329 -15.47 18.58 -23.59
N VAL A 330 -16.79 18.72 -23.46
CA VAL A 330 -17.63 19.45 -24.41
C VAL A 330 -17.35 20.96 -24.39
N ARG A 331 -16.95 21.51 -23.25
CA ARG A 331 -16.48 22.90 -23.12
C ARG A 331 -15.05 23.11 -23.63
N THR A 332 -14.27 22.03 -23.73
CA THR A 332 -12.89 22.08 -24.22
C THR A 332 -12.86 22.05 -25.75
N ASN A 333 -12.34 23.12 -26.36
CA ASN A 333 -12.22 23.25 -27.81
C ASN A 333 -10.78 23.57 -28.22
N ILE A 334 -10.05 22.53 -28.62
CA ILE A 334 -8.65 22.62 -29.05
C ILE A 334 -8.51 23.38 -30.38
N ASP A 335 -9.53 23.37 -31.24
CA ASP A 335 -9.50 24.07 -32.53
C ASP A 335 -9.39 25.61 -32.34
N VAL A 336 -9.98 26.14 -31.26
CA VAL A 336 -9.90 27.57 -30.90
C VAL A 336 -8.46 27.94 -30.52
N ILE A 337 -7.74 27.04 -29.85
CA ILE A 337 -6.32 27.25 -29.53
C ILE A 337 -5.51 27.33 -30.83
N SER A 338 -5.74 26.40 -31.77
CA SER A 338 -4.99 26.36 -33.02
C SER A 338 -5.22 27.58 -33.92
N TYR A 339 -6.38 28.23 -33.82
CA TYR A 339 -6.70 29.43 -34.62
C TYR A 339 -6.13 30.72 -34.01
N ASN A 340 -6.19 30.85 -32.68
CA ASN A 340 -5.79 32.08 -31.97
C ASN A 340 -4.36 32.05 -31.41
N THR A 341 -3.70 30.89 -31.33
CA THR A 341 -2.39 30.72 -30.71
C THR A 341 -1.54 29.71 -31.48
N SER A 342 -0.25 30.00 -31.64
CA SER A 342 0.68 29.03 -32.22
C SER A 342 0.91 27.84 -31.27
N TRP A 343 0.94 26.62 -31.80
CA TRP A 343 1.25 25.41 -31.02
C TRP A 343 2.58 25.49 -30.28
N TRP A 344 3.56 26.22 -30.85
CA TRP A 344 4.82 26.53 -30.18
C TRP A 344 4.60 27.34 -28.89
N LEU A 345 3.84 28.43 -28.93
CA LEU A 345 3.56 29.25 -27.75
C LEU A 345 2.77 28.46 -26.70
N ALA A 346 1.80 27.65 -27.12
CA ALA A 346 1.09 26.75 -26.22
C ALA A 346 2.04 25.76 -25.53
N GLY A 347 2.97 25.15 -26.28
CA GLY A 347 4.00 24.28 -25.73
C GLY A 347 4.91 24.98 -24.71
N VAL A 348 5.34 26.21 -25.00
CA VAL A 348 6.14 27.02 -24.07
C VAL A 348 5.38 27.31 -22.77
N VAL A 349 4.09 27.66 -22.85
CA VAL A 349 3.25 27.88 -21.65
C VAL A 349 3.14 26.60 -20.81
N ILE A 350 2.96 25.44 -21.44
CA ILE A 350 2.88 24.15 -20.73
C ILE A 350 4.21 23.82 -20.05
N VAL A 351 5.33 23.97 -20.74
CA VAL A 351 6.67 23.73 -20.16
C VAL A 351 6.93 24.68 -18.99
N LEU A 352 6.62 25.97 -19.14
CA LEU A 352 6.74 26.94 -18.06
C LEU A 352 5.86 26.56 -16.86
N ALA A 353 4.61 26.15 -17.09
CA ALA A 353 3.69 25.71 -16.04
C ALA A 353 4.26 24.51 -15.26
N CYS A 354 4.84 23.51 -15.96
CA CYS A 354 5.51 22.37 -15.34
C CYS A 354 6.74 22.79 -14.51
N SER A 355 7.58 23.66 -15.08
CA SER A 355 8.86 24.03 -14.47
C SER A 355 8.71 24.83 -13.18
N VAL A 356 7.65 25.64 -13.05
CA VAL A 356 7.47 26.54 -11.90
C VAL A 356 7.32 25.79 -10.58
N LYS A 357 6.65 24.63 -10.59
CA LYS A 357 6.54 23.76 -9.42
C LYS A 357 7.90 23.20 -9.00
N VAL A 358 8.70 22.77 -9.97
CA VAL A 358 10.06 22.27 -9.74
C VAL A 358 10.97 23.39 -9.23
N PHE A 359 10.93 24.58 -9.82
CA PHE A 359 11.70 25.73 -9.34
C PHE A 359 11.29 26.14 -7.93
N SER A 360 10.00 26.11 -7.62
CA SER A 360 9.51 26.44 -6.28
C SER A 360 10.08 25.53 -5.20
N THR A 361 10.17 24.22 -5.44
CA THR A 361 10.72 23.28 -4.46
C THR A 361 12.25 23.37 -4.38
N LEU A 362 12.93 23.62 -5.50
CA LEU A 362 14.38 23.84 -5.53
C LEU A 362 14.80 25.10 -4.77
N ILE A 363 14.07 26.21 -4.91
CA ILE A 363 14.36 27.47 -4.21
C ILE A 363 14.24 27.29 -2.69
N ILE A 364 13.24 26.54 -2.22
CA ILE A 364 13.01 26.33 -0.79
C ILE A 364 13.85 25.19 -0.19
N ALA A 365 14.49 24.36 -1.02
CA ALA A 365 15.24 23.18 -0.59
C ALA A 365 16.29 23.46 0.52
N PRO A 366 17.13 24.52 0.43
CA PRO A 366 18.09 24.83 1.49
C PRO A 366 17.43 25.20 2.81
N PHE A 367 16.26 25.84 2.76
CA PHE A 367 15.51 26.27 3.94
C PHE A 367 14.64 25.16 4.56
N ALA A 368 14.33 24.14 3.76
CA ALA A 368 13.59 22.95 4.16
C ALA A 368 14.50 21.78 4.55
N GLU A 369 15.83 21.95 4.48
CA GLU A 369 16.83 20.90 4.72
C GLU A 369 16.61 19.66 3.83
N LEU A 370 16.24 19.88 2.58
CA LEU A 370 16.04 18.83 1.58
C LEU A 370 17.24 18.77 0.63
N PRO A 371 17.79 17.58 0.34
CA PRO A 371 18.81 17.46 -0.70
C PRO A 371 18.22 17.83 -2.07
N ILE A 372 19.05 18.35 -2.96
CA ILE A 372 18.62 18.92 -4.25
C ILE A 372 17.94 17.87 -5.14
N SER A 373 18.41 16.61 -5.08
CA SER A 373 17.79 15.48 -5.78
C SER A 373 16.33 15.28 -5.36
N ASP A 374 16.09 15.28 -4.06
CA ASP A 374 14.77 15.01 -3.49
C ASP A 374 13.85 16.21 -3.71
N ALA A 375 14.39 17.44 -3.62
CA ALA A 375 13.65 18.65 -3.95
C ALA A 375 13.21 18.69 -5.42
N PHE A 376 14.07 18.23 -6.35
CA PHE A 376 13.71 18.07 -7.76
C PHE A 376 12.62 17.00 -7.93
N ALA A 377 12.76 15.84 -7.27
CA ALA A 377 11.77 14.77 -7.31
C ALA A 377 10.39 15.21 -6.78
N VAL A 378 10.35 15.80 -5.58
CA VAL A 378 9.13 16.34 -4.96
C VAL A 378 8.50 17.42 -5.86
N GLY A 379 9.31 18.28 -6.47
CA GLY A 379 8.85 19.30 -7.41
C GLY A 379 8.20 18.71 -8.66
N LEU A 380 8.79 17.66 -9.22
CA LEU A 380 8.26 16.97 -10.40
C LEU A 380 6.97 16.22 -10.06
N LEU A 381 6.93 15.52 -8.93
CA LEU A 381 5.74 14.84 -8.40
C LEU A 381 4.60 15.81 -8.08
N SER A 382 4.92 17.04 -7.66
CA SER A 382 3.93 18.10 -7.38
C SER A 382 3.20 18.64 -8.61
N ASN A 383 3.52 18.14 -9.82
CA ASN A 383 2.74 18.41 -11.03
C ASN A 383 1.51 17.50 -11.18
N ALA A 384 1.33 16.51 -10.30
CA ALA A 384 0.11 15.69 -10.30
C ALA A 384 -1.10 16.58 -10.02
N LYS A 385 -2.03 16.69 -10.96
CA LYS A 385 -3.25 17.50 -10.80
C LYS A 385 -4.42 16.61 -10.39
N SER A 386 -5.32 17.16 -9.57
CA SER A 386 -6.60 16.57 -9.19
C SER A 386 -7.74 17.18 -10.02
N ILE A 387 -8.93 16.59 -9.89
CA ILE A 387 -10.20 17.14 -10.39
C ILE A 387 -10.42 18.60 -9.94
N MET A 388 -9.89 18.99 -8.78
CA MET A 388 -10.00 20.35 -8.23
C MET A 388 -9.49 21.43 -9.20
N VAL A 389 -8.47 21.14 -10.01
CA VAL A 389 -7.97 22.12 -10.98
C VAL A 389 -9.00 22.39 -12.08
N LEU A 390 -9.70 21.35 -12.54
CA LEU A 390 -10.72 21.46 -13.59
C LEU A 390 -11.94 22.22 -13.08
N ILE A 391 -12.29 21.99 -11.81
CA ILE A 391 -13.33 22.73 -11.10
C ILE A 391 -13.02 24.23 -11.06
N ILE A 392 -11.79 24.60 -10.69
CA ILE A 392 -11.36 26.02 -10.67
C ILE A 392 -11.43 26.62 -12.08
N LEU A 393 -10.92 25.92 -13.08
CA LEU A 393 -10.94 26.40 -14.47
C LEU A 393 -12.38 26.57 -14.99
N GLU A 394 -13.26 25.61 -14.66
CA GLU A 394 -14.66 25.68 -15.05
C GLU A 394 -15.39 26.83 -14.35
N ALA A 395 -15.15 27.03 -13.07
CA ALA A 395 -15.68 28.16 -12.31
C ALA A 395 -15.33 29.49 -12.99
N GLY A 396 -14.06 29.66 -13.39
CA GLY A 396 -13.61 30.86 -14.11
C GLY A 396 -14.29 31.03 -15.47
N GLN A 397 -14.54 29.92 -16.18
CA GLN A 397 -15.24 29.96 -17.47
C GLN A 397 -16.73 30.32 -17.32
N ILE A 398 -17.43 29.76 -16.33
CA ILE A 398 -18.85 30.06 -16.05
C ILE A 398 -19.03 31.54 -15.66
N GLN A 399 -18.09 32.08 -14.87
CA GLN A 399 -18.09 33.48 -14.47
C GLN A 399 -17.71 34.43 -15.62
N GLY A 400 -17.33 33.90 -16.79
CA GLY A 400 -16.96 34.69 -17.96
C GLY A 400 -15.61 35.39 -17.84
N VAL A 401 -14.77 35.01 -16.87
CA VAL A 401 -13.43 35.56 -16.67
C VAL A 401 -12.34 34.75 -17.38
N LEU A 402 -12.69 33.58 -17.90
CA LEU A 402 -11.84 32.78 -18.78
C LEU A 402 -12.54 32.54 -20.12
N SER A 403 -11.92 33.01 -21.21
CA SER A 403 -12.32 32.61 -22.56
C SER A 403 -12.20 31.09 -22.78
N THR A 404 -12.95 30.56 -23.75
CA THR A 404 -12.84 29.15 -24.17
C THR A 404 -11.40 28.77 -24.56
N GLN A 405 -10.63 29.71 -25.08
CA GLN A 405 -9.23 29.52 -25.46
C GLN A 405 -8.34 29.29 -24.23
N THR A 406 -8.39 30.18 -23.23
CA THR A 406 -7.56 30.08 -22.03
C THR A 406 -7.97 28.89 -21.16
N TYR A 407 -9.27 28.60 -21.07
CA TYR A 407 -9.79 27.38 -20.45
C TYR A 407 -9.20 26.13 -21.11
N SER A 408 -9.37 25.98 -22.43
CA SER A 408 -8.92 24.79 -23.15
C SER A 408 -7.41 24.60 -23.09
N LEU A 409 -6.63 25.69 -23.13
CA LEU A 409 -5.17 25.64 -23.00
C LEU A 409 -4.75 25.08 -21.64
N MET A 410 -5.40 25.53 -20.57
CA MET A 410 -5.12 25.06 -19.22
C MET A 410 -5.57 23.62 -18.99
N VAL A 411 -6.69 23.17 -19.56
CA VAL A 411 -7.09 21.75 -19.50
C VAL A 411 -6.05 20.85 -20.16
N VAL A 412 -5.55 21.23 -21.35
CA VAL A 412 -4.47 20.48 -22.02
C VAL A 412 -3.18 20.51 -21.19
N ALA A 413 -2.82 21.66 -20.61
CA ALA A 413 -1.65 21.78 -19.74
C ALA A 413 -1.75 20.86 -18.51
N VAL A 414 -2.92 20.80 -17.86
CA VAL A 414 -3.21 19.91 -16.72
C VAL A 414 -3.05 18.43 -17.08
N LEU A 415 -3.56 18.06 -18.25
CA LEU A 415 -3.45 16.69 -18.76
C LEU A 415 -1.97 16.31 -19.00
N VAL A 416 -1.20 17.19 -19.66
CA VAL A 416 0.23 16.96 -19.91
C VAL A 416 1.04 16.94 -18.61
N MET A 417 0.82 17.89 -17.69
CA MET A 417 1.47 17.95 -16.39
C MET A 417 1.31 16.64 -15.62
N THR A 418 0.09 16.09 -15.59
CA THR A 418 -0.19 14.86 -14.85
C THR A 418 0.41 13.63 -15.54
N MET A 419 0.37 13.58 -16.88
CA MET A 419 0.95 12.50 -17.68
C MET A 419 2.47 12.35 -17.49
N VAL A 420 3.18 13.46 -17.27
CA VAL A 420 4.64 13.49 -17.01
C VAL A 420 5.00 12.95 -15.62
N VAL A 421 4.08 12.98 -14.65
CA VAL A 421 4.38 12.57 -13.27
C VAL A 421 4.57 11.06 -13.15
N THR A 422 3.78 10.24 -13.85
CA THR A 422 3.91 8.78 -13.83
C THR A 422 5.32 8.30 -14.23
N PRO A 423 5.88 8.67 -15.40
CA PRO A 423 7.23 8.25 -15.77
C PRO A 423 8.30 8.85 -14.83
N ALA A 424 8.08 10.05 -14.30
CA ALA A 424 8.96 10.62 -13.29
C ALA A 424 8.97 9.80 -11.99
N ALA A 425 7.82 9.32 -11.53
CA ALA A 425 7.72 8.45 -10.35
C ALA A 425 8.47 7.13 -10.55
N ILE A 426 8.43 6.56 -11.75
CA ILE A 426 9.22 5.36 -12.11
C ILE A 426 10.72 5.65 -12.03
N TRP A 427 11.15 6.81 -12.52
CA TRP A 427 12.56 7.22 -12.50
C TRP A 427 13.11 7.38 -11.07
N PHE A 428 12.31 7.94 -10.17
CA PHE A 428 12.69 8.11 -8.76
C PHE A 428 12.41 6.90 -7.90
N ARG A 429 12.00 5.77 -8.49
CA ARG A 429 11.93 4.52 -7.76
C ARG A 429 13.34 4.24 -7.23
N PRO A 430 13.54 4.21 -5.91
CA PRO A 430 14.85 3.87 -5.40
C PRO A 430 15.17 2.48 -5.94
N GLU A 431 16.24 2.37 -6.74
CA GLU A 431 17.00 1.14 -6.75
C GLU A 431 17.30 0.88 -5.28
N GLN A 432 16.67 -0.14 -4.72
CA GLN A 432 17.00 -0.62 -3.38
C GLN A 432 18.41 -1.20 -3.49
N ASN A 433 19.41 -0.33 -3.61
CA ASN A 433 20.80 -0.60 -3.32
C ASN A 433 20.90 -0.73 -1.80
N THR A 434 20.20 -1.72 -1.27
CA THR A 434 20.65 -2.38 -0.06
C THR A 434 21.99 -2.97 -0.43
N GLU A 435 23.07 -2.34 0.02
CA GLU A 435 24.29 -3.06 0.33
C GLU A 435 23.86 -4.43 0.88
N PRO A 436 24.16 -5.55 0.19
CA PRO A 436 23.60 -6.84 0.54
C PRO A 436 23.97 -7.11 1.98
N TYR A 437 22.98 -7.04 2.89
CA TYR A 437 23.18 -7.41 4.27
C TYR A 437 23.71 -8.84 4.24
N LYS A 438 25.00 -9.04 4.53
CA LYS A 438 25.68 -10.32 4.25
C LYS A 438 25.18 -11.47 5.14
N ARG A 439 24.31 -11.18 6.13
CA ARG A 439 23.89 -12.10 7.20
C ARG A 439 22.38 -12.26 7.27
N ARG A 440 21.78 -12.65 6.14
CA ARG A 440 20.34 -12.87 5.98
C ARG A 440 19.85 -14.20 6.59
N THR A 441 20.76 -15.06 7.02
CA THR A 441 20.45 -16.34 7.67
C THR A 441 21.05 -16.36 9.08
N VAL A 442 20.37 -17.05 10.00
CA VAL A 442 20.83 -17.43 11.33
C VAL A 442 22.16 -18.18 11.24
N GLN A 443 22.30 -19.12 10.29
CA GLN A 443 23.56 -19.86 10.10
C GLN A 443 24.76 -18.95 9.76
N LYS A 444 24.54 -17.83 9.04
CA LYS A 444 25.57 -16.85 8.68
C LYS A 444 25.72 -15.71 9.70
N ALA A 445 24.83 -15.63 10.69
CA ALA A 445 24.98 -14.70 11.80
C ALA A 445 26.19 -15.13 12.65
N LYS A 446 27.10 -14.21 12.95
CA LYS A 446 28.22 -14.52 13.85
C LYS A 446 27.68 -14.67 15.27
N SER A 447 28.25 -15.60 16.03
CA SER A 447 27.91 -15.81 17.45
C SER A 447 28.12 -14.55 18.29
N ASP A 448 29.14 -13.74 18.00
CA ASP A 448 29.51 -12.53 18.80
C ASP A 448 28.97 -11.20 18.22
N ASP A 449 27.90 -11.21 17.43
CA ASP A 449 27.32 -9.99 16.86
C ASP A 449 25.84 -9.88 17.20
N GLU A 450 25.25 -8.70 16.97
CA GLU A 450 23.85 -8.46 17.25
C GLU A 450 22.95 -9.40 16.43
N PHE A 451 21.97 -10.02 17.09
CA PHE A 451 20.97 -10.85 16.45
C PHE A 451 19.64 -10.10 16.35
N ARG A 452 19.29 -9.69 15.12
CA ARG A 452 18.10 -8.87 14.85
C ARG A 452 16.93 -9.74 14.44
N VAL A 453 15.85 -9.69 15.21
CA VAL A 453 14.65 -10.51 15.03
C VAL A 453 13.44 -9.62 14.82
N LEU A 454 12.66 -9.89 13.76
CA LEU A 454 11.35 -9.28 13.55
C LEU A 454 10.28 -10.25 14.05
N ALA A 455 9.55 -9.90 15.10
CA ALA A 455 8.47 -10.72 15.64
C ALA A 455 7.11 -10.11 15.23
N CYS A 456 6.36 -10.82 14.38
CA CYS A 456 5.04 -10.39 13.94
C CYS A 456 3.97 -10.84 14.93
N ILE A 457 3.01 -9.96 15.23
CA ILE A 457 1.98 -10.18 16.24
C ILE A 457 0.62 -9.88 15.61
N TYR A 458 -0.18 -10.93 15.39
CA TYR A 458 -1.57 -10.82 14.92
C TYR A 458 -2.55 -10.56 16.08
N ASN A 459 -2.29 -11.15 17.25
CA ASN A 459 -3.16 -11.02 18.42
C ASN A 459 -2.33 -11.02 19.73
N THR A 460 -2.89 -10.46 20.80
CA THR A 460 -2.27 -10.44 22.14
C THR A 460 -1.98 -11.84 22.69
N ARG A 461 -2.74 -12.86 22.21
CA ARG A 461 -2.53 -14.27 22.56
C ARG A 461 -1.17 -14.83 22.09
N ASN A 462 -0.60 -14.31 21.00
CA ASN A 462 0.69 -14.81 20.49
C ASN A 462 1.89 -14.29 21.29
N VAL A 463 1.70 -13.21 22.05
CA VAL A 463 2.79 -12.49 22.73
C VAL A 463 3.55 -13.36 23.73
N PRO A 464 2.91 -14.12 24.64
CA PRO A 464 3.63 -14.93 25.62
C PRO A 464 4.53 -15.98 24.97
N THR A 465 4.05 -16.64 23.92
CA THR A 465 4.75 -17.71 23.19
C THR A 465 5.95 -17.17 22.44
N ILE A 466 5.79 -16.01 21.78
CA ILE A 466 6.90 -15.29 21.12
C ILE A 466 7.94 -14.86 22.16
N ILE A 467 7.54 -14.27 23.29
CA ILE A 467 8.46 -13.86 24.35
C ILE A 467 9.20 -15.06 24.93
N ASN A 468 8.53 -16.20 25.12
CA ASN A 468 9.19 -17.40 25.63
C ASN A 468 10.23 -17.93 24.63
N LEU A 469 9.94 -17.89 23.32
CA LEU A 469 10.88 -18.29 22.27
C LEU A 469 12.09 -17.35 22.21
N LEU A 470 11.87 -16.04 22.36
CA LEU A 470 12.95 -15.06 22.42
C LEU A 470 13.81 -15.24 23.68
N ARG A 471 13.21 -15.62 24.80
CA ARG A 471 13.93 -15.95 26.04
C ARG A 471 14.82 -17.19 25.88
N THR A 472 14.34 -18.24 25.22
CA THR A 472 15.14 -19.44 24.95
C THR A 472 16.25 -19.20 23.93
N SER A 473 16.18 -18.12 23.13
CA SER A 473 17.18 -17.75 22.10
C SER A 473 18.55 -17.27 22.61
N ASN A 474 18.76 -17.27 23.93
CA ASN A 474 19.99 -16.89 24.62
C ASN A 474 20.51 -15.48 24.25
N ALA A 475 19.94 -14.44 24.87
CA ALA A 475 20.51 -13.10 24.79
C ALA A 475 21.73 -12.99 25.72
N SER A 476 22.85 -12.48 25.21
CA SER A 476 24.04 -12.24 26.03
C SER A 476 24.67 -10.88 25.71
N PRO A 477 25.50 -10.31 26.60
CA PRO A 477 26.20 -9.05 26.32
C PRO A 477 27.14 -9.11 25.11
N ARG A 478 27.60 -10.32 24.74
CA ARG A 478 28.44 -10.55 23.56
C ARG A 478 27.62 -10.71 22.28
N SER A 479 26.36 -11.11 22.40
CA SER A 479 25.44 -11.39 21.31
C SER A 479 24.05 -10.86 21.64
N PRO A 480 23.89 -9.52 21.67
CA PRO A 480 22.63 -8.93 22.08
C PRO A 480 21.53 -9.24 21.06
N ILE A 481 20.31 -9.47 21.54
CA ILE A 481 19.14 -9.70 20.70
C ILE A 481 18.35 -8.40 20.59
N ASN A 482 18.20 -7.90 19.36
CA ASN A 482 17.37 -6.74 19.08
C ASN A 482 16.05 -7.19 18.44
N VAL A 483 14.95 -6.98 19.14
CA VAL A 483 13.63 -7.47 18.77
C VAL A 483 12.78 -6.31 18.29
N PHE A 484 12.33 -6.40 17.04
CA PHE A 484 11.31 -5.51 16.50
C PHE A 484 9.96 -6.22 16.60
N ALA A 485 9.13 -5.81 17.56
CA ALA A 485 7.80 -6.38 17.76
C ALA A 485 6.80 -5.64 16.88
N LEU A 486 6.39 -6.26 15.78
CA LEU A 486 5.49 -5.67 14.78
C LEU A 486 4.06 -6.15 15.01
N GLN A 487 3.23 -5.29 15.62
CA GLN A 487 1.80 -5.54 15.74
C GLN A 487 1.11 -5.20 14.41
N LEU A 488 0.46 -6.20 13.82
CA LEU A 488 -0.27 -6.07 12.56
C LEU A 488 -1.75 -5.88 12.88
N VAL A 489 -2.29 -4.74 12.46
CA VAL A 489 -3.70 -4.40 12.65
C VAL A 489 -4.33 -4.24 11.28
N GLU A 490 -5.43 -4.95 11.04
CA GLU A 490 -6.19 -4.81 9.81
C GLU A 490 -6.70 -3.37 9.66
N LEU A 491 -6.42 -2.79 8.51
CA LEU A 491 -6.95 -1.49 8.15
C LEU A 491 -8.32 -1.64 7.47
N VAL A 492 -9.39 -1.33 8.21
CA VAL A 492 -10.76 -1.28 7.66
C VAL A 492 -11.04 0.14 7.17
N GLY A 493 -11.07 0.33 5.85
CA GLY A 493 -11.26 1.63 5.21
C GLY A 493 -9.96 2.34 4.83
N ARG A 494 -10.07 3.57 4.30
CA ARG A 494 -8.92 4.33 3.76
C ARG A 494 -8.12 5.06 4.83
N ALA A 495 -7.14 4.40 5.38
CA ALA A 495 -5.84 5.04 5.57
C ALA A 495 -4.80 4.36 4.66
N THR A 496 -3.65 4.98 4.50
CA THR A 496 -2.47 4.28 3.99
C THR A 496 -1.98 3.28 5.02
N SER A 497 -1.19 2.30 4.59
CA SER A 497 -0.37 1.54 5.51
C SER A 497 0.41 2.52 6.41
N MET A 498 0.07 2.58 7.69
CA MET A 498 0.68 3.52 8.64
C MET A 498 1.45 2.71 9.66
N MET A 499 2.77 2.87 9.64
CA MET A 499 3.63 2.38 10.70
C MET A 499 3.79 3.46 11.76
N VAL A 500 3.36 3.14 12.97
CA VAL A 500 3.58 3.96 14.16
C VAL A 500 4.63 3.27 15.00
N VAL A 501 5.80 3.90 15.09
CA VAL A 501 6.83 3.49 16.03
C VAL A 501 6.47 4.09 17.38
N HIS A 502 6.32 3.24 18.40
CA HIS A 502 6.07 3.70 19.76
C HIS A 502 7.40 3.97 20.46
N GLU A 503 7.54 5.17 21.01
CA GLU A 503 8.66 5.49 21.90
C GLU A 503 8.35 5.05 23.33
N PRO A 504 9.35 4.57 24.09
CA PRO A 504 9.17 4.18 25.48
C PRO A 504 8.97 5.43 26.34
N ARG A 505 7.69 5.82 26.51
CA ARG A 505 7.10 6.81 27.45
C ARG A 505 6.23 7.85 26.76
N SER A 506 4.94 7.53 26.58
CA SER A 506 3.89 8.55 26.54
C SER A 506 2.67 8.01 27.26
N ALA A 507 2.24 8.68 28.33
CA ALA A 507 1.04 8.31 29.07
C ALA A 507 -0.18 8.37 28.12
N GLY A 508 -0.82 7.21 27.92
CA GLY A 508 -1.95 7.05 27.02
C GLY A 508 -3.19 7.88 27.40
N PRO A 509 -4.14 8.03 26.46
CA PRO A 509 -5.40 8.74 26.69
C PRO A 509 -6.24 8.08 27.81
N ARG A 510 -7.02 8.89 28.55
CA ARG A 510 -7.80 8.44 29.72
C ARG A 510 -8.89 7.40 29.42
N ASN A 511 -9.29 7.22 28.16
CA ASN A 511 -10.26 6.23 27.70
C ASN A 511 -9.78 5.63 26.36
N PRO A 512 -8.95 4.57 26.38
CA PRO A 512 -8.45 3.94 25.15
C PRO A 512 -9.55 3.13 24.46
N SER A 513 -9.52 3.10 23.13
CA SER A 513 -10.27 2.13 22.32
C SER A 513 -9.76 0.70 22.57
N HIS A 514 -10.54 -0.32 22.20
CA HIS A 514 -10.14 -1.73 22.39
C HIS A 514 -8.80 -2.07 21.72
N ILE A 515 -8.53 -1.50 20.54
CA ILE A 515 -7.27 -1.71 19.79
C ILE A 515 -6.10 -0.99 20.48
N GLU A 516 -6.31 0.21 21.01
CA GLU A 516 -5.28 0.94 21.77
C GLU A 516 -4.92 0.20 23.06
N ALA A 517 -5.91 -0.33 23.78
CA ALA A 517 -5.67 -1.13 24.99
C ALA A 517 -4.85 -2.41 24.70
N GLN A 518 -5.14 -3.10 23.58
CA GLN A 518 -4.34 -4.25 23.13
C GLN A 518 -2.91 -3.84 22.76
N THR A 519 -2.73 -2.70 22.10
CA THR A 519 -1.43 -2.15 21.72
C THR A 519 -0.59 -1.83 22.96
N ASP A 520 -1.17 -1.15 23.95
CA ASP A 520 -0.52 -0.84 25.22
C ASP A 520 -0.12 -2.11 25.98
N GLN A 521 -0.95 -3.16 25.94
CA GLN A 521 -0.64 -4.45 26.56
C GLN A 521 0.57 -5.13 25.89
N ILE A 522 0.66 -5.07 24.55
CA ILE A 522 1.78 -5.62 23.79
C ILE A 522 3.07 -4.85 24.12
N ILE A 523 3.02 -3.51 24.07
CA ILE A 523 4.16 -2.66 24.40
C ILE A 523 4.65 -2.96 25.81
N ALA A 524 3.76 -2.99 26.79
CA ALA A 524 4.10 -3.29 28.17
C ALA A 524 4.72 -4.70 28.33
N ALA A 525 4.30 -5.69 27.54
CA ALA A 525 4.88 -7.03 27.59
C ALA A 525 6.33 -7.07 27.08
N PHE A 526 6.64 -6.39 25.98
CA PHE A 526 8.00 -6.32 25.44
C PHE A 526 8.92 -5.42 26.29
N ASP A 527 8.42 -4.31 26.83
CA ASP A 527 9.16 -3.48 27.78
C ASP A 527 9.54 -4.27 29.04
N ASN A 528 8.60 -5.08 29.56
CA ASN A 528 8.88 -5.96 30.70
C ASN A 528 9.89 -7.06 30.37
N TYR A 529 9.90 -7.54 29.12
CA TYR A 529 10.88 -8.52 28.66
C TYR A 529 12.29 -7.92 28.57
N GLU A 530 12.42 -6.69 28.06
CA GLU A 530 13.67 -5.93 28.04
C GLU A 530 14.20 -5.64 29.45
N LEU A 531 13.33 -5.23 30.38
CA LEU A 531 13.72 -4.95 31.77
C LEU A 531 14.20 -6.19 32.54
N ARG A 532 13.76 -7.38 32.17
CA ARG A 532 14.08 -8.64 32.87
C ARG A 532 15.25 -9.41 32.25
N SER A 533 15.64 -9.09 31.02
CA SER A 533 16.62 -9.87 30.26
C SER A 533 17.86 -9.03 29.98
N GLU A 534 19.03 -9.50 30.40
CA GLU A 534 20.29 -8.81 30.08
C GLU A 534 20.66 -9.03 28.59
N GLY A 535 21.00 -7.96 27.88
CA GLY A 535 21.41 -8.04 26.47
C GLY A 535 20.26 -8.11 25.46
N VAL A 536 19.03 -7.76 25.85
CA VAL A 536 17.88 -7.61 24.95
C VAL A 536 17.59 -6.13 24.73
N GLN A 537 17.24 -5.75 23.50
CA GLN A 537 16.62 -4.46 23.19
C GLN A 537 15.31 -4.72 22.45
N THR A 538 14.24 -4.04 22.81
CA THR A 538 12.93 -4.20 22.17
C THR A 538 12.44 -2.89 21.57
N GLN A 539 11.80 -2.99 20.41
CA GLN A 539 11.11 -1.86 19.78
C GLN A 539 9.75 -2.34 19.28
N ALA A 540 8.68 -1.88 19.93
CA ALA A 540 7.31 -2.15 19.51
C ALA A 540 6.85 -1.15 18.43
N VAL A 541 6.33 -1.68 17.33
CA VAL A 541 5.83 -0.91 16.18
C VAL A 541 4.47 -1.45 15.80
N THR A 542 3.49 -0.57 15.57
CA THR A 542 2.19 -0.97 15.04
C THR A 542 2.13 -0.64 13.56
N ALA A 543 1.88 -1.64 12.72
CA ALA A 543 1.60 -1.49 11.30
C ALA A 543 0.10 -1.70 11.05
N ARG A 544 -0.57 -0.65 10.57
CA ARG A 544 -1.97 -0.74 10.12
C ARG A 544 -2.00 -0.91 8.62
N CYS A 545 -2.43 -2.05 8.09
CA CYS A 545 -2.45 -2.31 6.64
C CYS A 545 -3.55 -3.32 6.26
N THR A 546 -3.89 -3.42 4.97
CA THR A 546 -4.81 -4.46 4.47
C THR A 546 -4.11 -5.82 4.41
N TYR A 547 -4.83 -6.93 4.55
CA TYR A 547 -4.22 -8.28 4.48
C TYR A 547 -3.39 -8.52 3.22
N THR A 548 -3.85 -8.00 2.07
CA THR A 548 -3.13 -8.09 0.80
C THR A 548 -1.78 -7.37 0.80
N ALA A 549 -1.61 -6.35 1.64
CA ALA A 549 -0.37 -5.58 1.73
C ALA A 549 0.53 -6.04 2.91
N MET A 550 -0.02 -6.73 3.91
CA MET A 550 0.70 -7.13 5.13
C MET A 550 2.00 -7.86 4.86
N ALA A 551 2.01 -8.85 3.97
CA ALA A 551 3.22 -9.63 3.64
C ALA A 551 4.34 -8.74 3.10
N ASN A 552 4.01 -7.82 2.20
CA ASN A 552 4.97 -6.88 1.62
C ASN A 552 5.49 -5.90 2.68
N GLU A 553 4.62 -5.38 3.55
CA GLU A 553 5.02 -4.49 4.66
C GLU A 553 5.99 -5.19 5.64
N ILE A 554 5.70 -6.45 6.02
CA ILE A 554 6.60 -7.27 6.86
C ILE A 554 7.97 -7.39 6.20
N CYS A 555 8.01 -7.70 4.90
CA CYS A 555 9.26 -7.89 4.15
C CYS A 555 10.05 -6.59 3.96
N ILE A 556 9.36 -5.47 3.70
CA ILE A 556 9.98 -4.14 3.61
C ILE A 556 10.58 -3.74 4.96
N PHE A 557 9.81 -3.92 6.04
CA PHE A 557 10.24 -3.56 7.38
C PHE A 557 11.42 -4.43 7.85
N ALA A 558 11.39 -5.75 7.59
CA ALA A 558 12.50 -6.65 7.85
C ALA A 558 13.78 -6.20 7.12
N ARG A 559 13.66 -5.72 5.88
CA ARG A 559 14.78 -5.22 5.07
C ARG A 559 15.33 -3.90 5.60
N GLU A 560 14.46 -2.98 6.00
CA GLU A 560 14.82 -1.69 6.59
C GLU A 560 15.59 -1.88 7.91
N LYS A 561 15.10 -2.78 8.77
CA LYS A 561 15.74 -3.11 10.06
C LYS A 561 16.93 -4.07 9.94
N ARG A 562 17.15 -4.64 8.74
CA ARG A 562 18.17 -5.65 8.47
C ARG A 562 18.04 -6.86 9.40
N SER A 563 16.80 -7.32 9.59
CA SER A 563 16.52 -8.50 10.40
C SER A 563 17.16 -9.74 9.79
N ALA A 564 17.75 -10.59 10.63
CA ALA A 564 18.32 -11.88 10.23
C ALA A 564 17.28 -13.00 10.31
N PHE A 565 16.22 -12.79 11.09
CA PHE A 565 15.16 -13.78 11.31
C PHE A 565 13.80 -13.09 11.46
N ILE A 566 12.78 -13.59 10.78
CA ILE A 566 11.38 -13.16 10.90
C ILE A 566 10.60 -14.27 11.58
N ILE A 567 9.88 -13.96 12.65
CA ILE A 567 8.96 -14.89 13.32
C ILE A 567 7.53 -14.45 12.98
N ILE A 568 6.77 -15.34 12.35
CA ILE A 568 5.34 -15.14 12.05
C ILE A 568 4.51 -16.17 12.81
N PRO A 569 3.37 -15.79 13.42
CA PRO A 569 2.47 -16.75 14.04
C PRO A 569 1.76 -17.60 12.99
N PHE A 570 1.39 -18.82 13.35
CA PHE A 570 0.49 -19.63 12.53
C PHE A 570 -0.93 -19.05 12.50
N HIS A 571 -1.61 -19.20 11.36
CA HIS A 571 -2.90 -18.57 11.10
C HIS A 571 -4.08 -19.24 11.86
N LYS A 572 -3.87 -20.48 12.33
CA LYS A 572 -4.82 -21.23 13.18
C LYS A 572 -4.45 -21.17 14.65
N LEU A 573 -5.46 -21.15 15.51
CA LEU A 573 -5.31 -21.28 16.97
C LEU A 573 -5.94 -22.58 17.47
N ARG A 574 -5.31 -23.16 18.48
CA ARG A 574 -5.86 -24.32 19.20
C ARG A 574 -7.04 -23.88 20.07
N THR A 575 -8.12 -24.65 20.00
CA THR A 575 -9.28 -24.53 20.92
C THR A 575 -9.14 -25.46 22.12
N LEU A 576 -10.01 -25.28 23.12
CA LEU A 576 -10.04 -26.14 24.31
C LEU A 576 -10.27 -27.62 23.99
N ASP A 577 -10.93 -27.90 22.87
CA ASP A 577 -11.21 -29.25 22.37
C ASP A 577 -10.02 -29.87 21.62
N GLY A 578 -8.92 -29.14 21.47
CA GLY A 578 -7.70 -29.61 20.80
C GLY A 578 -7.67 -29.38 19.29
N GLU A 579 -8.77 -28.97 18.67
CA GLU A 579 -8.83 -28.63 17.25
C GLU A 579 -8.22 -27.26 16.94
N MET A 580 -7.57 -27.16 15.78
CA MET A 580 -6.98 -25.93 15.25
C MET A 580 -8.00 -25.20 14.36
N ILE A 581 -8.42 -23.99 14.75
CA ILE A 581 -9.42 -23.19 14.03
C ILE A 581 -8.77 -21.95 13.43
N ASP A 582 -9.14 -21.62 12.18
CA ASP A 582 -8.74 -20.41 11.50
C ASP A 582 -9.26 -19.15 12.21
N ILE A 583 -8.36 -18.22 12.56
CA ILE A 583 -8.78 -16.90 13.04
C ILE A 583 -9.33 -16.07 11.89
N ASN A 584 -8.60 -16.06 10.78
CA ASN A 584 -8.97 -15.39 9.54
C ASN A 584 -8.22 -16.09 8.39
N PRO A 585 -8.93 -16.62 7.38
CA PRO A 585 -8.30 -17.32 6.25
C PRO A 585 -7.31 -16.41 5.48
N SER A 586 -7.50 -15.09 5.52
CA SER A 586 -6.62 -14.13 4.84
C SER A 586 -5.19 -14.12 5.40
N LEU A 587 -4.98 -14.59 6.64
CA LEU A 587 -3.66 -14.66 7.27
C LEU A 587 -2.78 -15.77 6.68
N GLN A 588 -3.39 -16.82 6.11
CA GLN A 588 -2.64 -17.85 5.38
C GLN A 588 -1.91 -17.23 4.19
N CYS A 589 -2.62 -16.42 3.39
CA CYS A 589 -2.04 -15.68 2.27
C CYS A 589 -0.90 -14.74 2.70
N VAL A 590 -0.99 -14.17 3.92
CA VAL A 590 0.08 -13.34 4.47
C VAL A 590 1.33 -14.18 4.77
N ASN A 591 1.15 -15.33 5.43
CA ASN A 591 2.26 -16.24 5.75
C ASN A 591 2.94 -16.75 4.47
N GLU A 592 2.17 -17.15 3.46
CA GLU A 592 2.69 -17.57 2.15
C GLU A 592 3.46 -16.44 1.46
N GLY A 593 2.89 -15.24 1.40
CA GLY A 593 3.56 -14.07 0.81
C GLY A 593 4.87 -13.71 1.52
N VAL A 594 4.94 -13.84 2.85
CA VAL A 594 6.19 -13.64 3.59
C VAL A 594 7.23 -14.72 3.25
N LEU A 595 6.82 -15.99 3.17
CA LEU A 595 7.74 -17.09 2.81
C LEU A 595 8.29 -16.98 1.39
N GLU A 596 7.53 -16.41 0.46
CA GLU A 596 7.97 -16.18 -0.92
C GLU A 596 8.93 -14.99 -1.03
N ASP A 597 8.60 -13.86 -0.37
CA ASP A 597 9.26 -12.58 -0.63
C ASP A 597 10.29 -12.14 0.42
N ALA A 598 10.40 -12.87 1.55
CA ALA A 598 11.32 -12.54 2.63
C ALA A 598 12.77 -12.38 2.16
N SER A 599 13.47 -11.43 2.77
CA SER A 599 14.90 -11.17 2.54
C SER A 599 15.81 -11.75 3.61
N CYS A 600 15.28 -12.60 4.49
CA CYS A 600 15.99 -13.31 5.55
C CYS A 600 15.21 -14.57 5.95
N SER A 601 15.79 -15.39 6.82
CA SER A 601 15.16 -16.65 7.24
C SER A 601 13.86 -16.39 8.00
N VAL A 602 12.88 -17.26 7.80
CA VAL A 602 11.52 -17.12 8.34
C VAL A 602 11.21 -18.30 9.23
N GLY A 603 10.61 -18.05 10.39
CA GLY A 603 10.09 -19.06 11.31
C GLY A 603 8.59 -18.92 11.49
N ILE A 604 7.81 -19.95 11.18
CA ILE A 604 6.38 -20.04 11.50
C ILE A 604 6.26 -20.66 12.89
N LEU A 605 5.70 -19.91 13.83
CA LEU A 605 5.50 -20.34 15.21
C LEU A 605 4.07 -20.83 15.42
N ILE A 606 3.93 -22.12 15.75
CA ILE A 606 2.68 -22.77 16.11
C ILE A 606 2.65 -22.91 17.62
N ASP A 607 1.67 -22.27 18.26
CA ASP A 607 1.47 -22.36 19.70
C ASP A 607 0.50 -23.50 20.06
N ARG A 608 0.99 -24.51 20.78
CA ARG A 608 0.14 -25.53 21.43
C ARG A 608 0.32 -25.59 22.96
N GLY A 609 0.82 -24.53 23.60
CA GLY A 609 0.93 -24.46 25.06
C GLY A 609 2.32 -24.07 25.61
N PHE A 610 3.22 -23.55 24.77
CA PHE A 610 4.58 -23.19 25.18
C PHE A 610 4.65 -21.95 26.09
N ALA A 611 3.53 -21.25 26.29
CA ALA A 611 3.45 -20.09 27.17
C ALA A 611 3.42 -20.41 28.68
N GLU A 612 3.00 -21.63 29.09
CA GLU A 612 2.72 -21.96 30.49
C GLU A 612 3.93 -22.53 31.27
N SER A 613 5.07 -22.78 30.60
CA SER A 613 6.27 -23.37 31.20
C SER A 613 7.12 -22.31 31.92
N HIS A 614 6.79 -21.99 33.18
CA HIS A 614 7.42 -20.86 33.89
C HIS A 614 8.59 -21.19 34.83
N ASP A 615 8.96 -22.46 35.03
CA ASP A 615 9.89 -22.81 36.15
C ASP A 615 10.87 -23.98 35.88
N HIS A 616 10.95 -24.51 34.66
CA HIS A 616 11.78 -25.68 34.36
C HIS A 616 12.67 -25.46 33.13
N ALA A 617 13.80 -26.17 33.09
CA ALA A 617 14.68 -26.21 31.93
C ALA A 617 13.91 -26.66 30.68
N SER A 618 13.97 -25.89 29.60
CA SER A 618 13.24 -26.15 28.37
C SER A 618 13.90 -27.29 27.59
N ASN A 619 13.15 -28.33 27.28
CA ASN A 619 13.60 -29.43 26.44
C ASN A 619 13.24 -29.14 24.98
N ILE A 620 14.25 -28.95 24.14
CA ILE A 620 14.10 -28.59 22.73
C ILE A 620 14.58 -29.76 21.87
N VAL A 621 13.82 -30.09 20.83
CA VAL A 621 14.21 -31.12 19.86
C VAL A 621 14.26 -30.59 18.44
N VAL A 622 15.29 -30.97 17.70
CA VAL A 622 15.43 -30.67 16.27
C VAL A 622 15.26 -31.98 15.49
N LEU A 623 14.29 -31.99 14.56
CA LEU A 623 14.13 -33.09 13.61
C LEU A 623 14.90 -32.73 12.33
N TYR A 624 15.96 -33.49 12.03
CA TYR A 624 16.87 -33.21 10.93
C TYR A 624 16.75 -34.30 9.85
N PHE A 625 16.11 -33.96 8.74
CA PHE A 625 15.94 -34.82 7.56
C PHE A 625 16.93 -34.50 6.44
N GLY A 626 17.52 -33.31 6.45
CA GLY A 626 18.54 -32.85 5.52
C GLY A 626 18.08 -31.63 4.71
N GLY A 627 19.04 -30.77 4.36
CA GLY A 627 18.84 -29.60 3.52
C GLY A 627 18.97 -28.24 4.23
N PRO A 628 18.80 -27.15 3.45
CA PRO A 628 19.10 -25.79 3.91
C PRO A 628 18.20 -25.35 5.08
N ASP A 629 16.92 -25.70 5.05
CA ASP A 629 15.95 -25.34 6.08
C ASP A 629 16.26 -26.03 7.43
N ASP A 630 16.66 -27.32 7.40
CA ASP A 630 17.03 -28.07 8.60
C ASP A 630 18.36 -27.58 9.19
N ARG A 631 19.34 -27.23 8.35
CA ARG A 631 20.59 -26.58 8.80
C ARG A 631 20.32 -25.25 9.50
N GLU A 632 19.37 -24.48 8.98
CA GLU A 632 18.97 -23.21 9.57
C GLU A 632 18.23 -23.41 10.91
N ALA A 633 17.32 -24.39 10.98
CA ALA A 633 16.65 -24.79 12.21
C ALA A 633 17.66 -25.23 13.28
N LEU A 634 18.63 -26.07 12.90
CA LEU A 634 19.73 -26.50 13.77
C LEU A 634 20.60 -25.33 14.21
N ALA A 635 20.90 -24.37 13.33
CA ALA A 635 21.68 -23.18 13.68
C ALA A 635 20.98 -22.34 14.76
N TYR A 636 19.66 -22.18 14.66
CA TYR A 636 18.88 -21.47 15.66
C TYR A 636 18.78 -22.24 16.99
N ALA A 637 18.55 -23.56 16.93
CA ALA A 637 18.54 -24.42 18.12
C ALA A 637 19.89 -24.47 18.83
N TRP A 638 20.98 -24.51 18.07
CA TRP A 638 22.34 -24.51 18.60
C TRP A 638 22.62 -23.22 19.37
N ARG A 639 22.16 -22.07 18.87
CA ARG A 639 22.20 -20.80 19.61
C ARG A 639 21.40 -20.88 20.92
N MET A 640 20.22 -21.50 20.93
CA MET A 640 19.42 -21.69 22.15
C MET A 640 20.15 -22.54 23.19
N ALA A 641 20.88 -23.57 22.76
CA ALA A 641 21.61 -24.48 23.64
C ALA A 641 22.79 -23.86 24.39
N GLU A 642 23.19 -22.62 24.03
CA GLU A 642 24.14 -21.83 24.82
C GLU A 642 23.52 -21.32 26.14
N ASN A 643 22.19 -21.31 26.26
CA ASN A 643 21.49 -21.02 27.50
C ASN A 643 21.60 -22.23 28.45
N PRO A 644 22.07 -22.06 29.71
CA PRO A 644 22.18 -23.15 30.67
C PRO A 644 20.85 -23.85 31.00
N ASP A 645 19.73 -23.17 30.81
CA ASP A 645 18.38 -23.70 31.09
C ASP A 645 17.78 -24.45 29.89
N VAL A 646 18.53 -24.63 28.79
CA VAL A 646 18.05 -25.33 27.59
C VAL A 646 18.76 -26.67 27.43
N ARG A 647 17.98 -27.73 27.22
CA ARG A 647 18.48 -29.04 26.80
C ARG A 647 18.10 -29.29 25.35
N LEU A 648 19.08 -29.56 24.50
CA LEU A 648 18.88 -29.75 23.06
C LEU A 648 19.06 -31.22 22.69
N THR A 649 18.07 -31.82 22.05
CA THR A 649 18.19 -33.13 21.39
C THR A 649 18.12 -32.93 19.88
N VAL A 650 19.12 -33.43 19.14
CA VAL A 650 19.13 -33.43 17.68
C VAL A 650 18.91 -34.85 17.19
N LEU A 651 17.85 -35.06 16.42
CA LEU A 651 17.50 -36.35 15.81
C LEU A 651 17.74 -36.28 14.30
N ARG A 652 18.76 -36.98 13.82
CA ARG A 652 19.04 -37.11 12.39
C ARG A 652 18.33 -38.33 11.83
N PHE A 653 17.45 -38.13 10.86
CA PHE A 653 16.78 -39.19 10.13
C PHE A 653 17.59 -39.53 8.87
N ILE A 654 17.96 -40.80 8.72
CA ILE A 654 18.76 -41.29 7.60
C ILE A 654 17.95 -42.38 6.88
N PRO A 655 17.73 -42.27 5.55
CA PRO A 655 17.08 -43.34 4.80
C PRO A 655 17.98 -44.58 4.75
N SER A 656 17.40 -45.75 4.97
CA SER A 656 18.06 -47.05 4.84
C SER A 656 18.47 -47.32 3.38
N THR A 657 19.52 -48.11 3.18
CA THR A 657 19.98 -48.53 1.83
C THR A 657 18.89 -49.20 1.01
N ASP A 658 17.94 -49.90 1.65
CA ASP A 658 16.81 -50.56 0.97
C ASP A 658 15.77 -49.54 0.44
N ALA A 659 15.62 -48.39 1.11
CA ALA A 659 14.71 -47.30 0.73
C ALA A 659 15.19 -46.53 -0.51
N LEU A 660 16.51 -46.51 -0.74
CA LEU A 660 17.15 -45.89 -1.91
C LEU A 660 17.04 -46.78 -3.16
N GLU A 661 16.91 -48.11 -3.00
CA GLU A 661 16.76 -49.05 -4.12
C GLU A 661 15.30 -49.17 -4.63
N LEU A 662 14.30 -48.89 -3.79
CA LEU A 662 12.87 -48.97 -4.13
C LEU A 662 12.35 -47.80 -4.99
N ASN A 663 13.07 -46.67 -5.03
CA ASN A 663 12.72 -45.48 -5.81
C ASN A 663 13.86 -45.01 -6.74
N PRO A 664 14.18 -45.75 -7.82
CA PRO A 664 15.02 -45.22 -8.89
C PRO A 664 14.16 -44.31 -9.76
N VAL A 665 13.88 -43.09 -9.32
CA VAL A 665 13.10 -42.15 -10.15
C VAL A 665 14.03 -41.48 -11.16
N GLU A 666 14.14 -42.06 -12.35
CA GLU A 666 14.26 -41.28 -13.58
C GLU A 666 13.01 -40.37 -13.64
N GLN A 667 13.16 -39.06 -13.34
CA GLN A 667 12.04 -38.12 -13.34
C GLN A 667 11.70 -37.69 -14.78
N GLU A 668 10.57 -38.17 -15.31
CA GLU A 668 9.82 -37.46 -16.34
C GLU A 668 9.11 -36.22 -15.74
N PRO A 669 9.00 -35.10 -16.47
CA PRO A 669 8.52 -33.84 -15.93
C PRO A 669 6.98 -33.78 -15.93
N THR A 670 6.35 -33.96 -14.78
CA THR A 670 4.91 -33.70 -14.61
C THR A 670 4.63 -32.46 -13.76
N ASP A 671 3.77 -31.61 -14.33
CA ASP A 671 3.06 -30.44 -13.80
C ASP A 671 3.83 -29.12 -13.56
N LYS A 672 3.97 -28.40 -14.68
CA LYS A 672 4.21 -26.95 -14.77
C LYS A 672 3.06 -26.17 -14.14
N ASN A 673 3.10 -25.92 -12.83
CA ASN A 673 2.41 -24.75 -12.25
C ASN A 673 3.07 -24.14 -11.00
N HIS A 674 4.18 -24.67 -10.49
CA HIS A 674 5.03 -23.96 -9.52
C HIS A 674 6.49 -24.07 -9.93
N LEU A 675 7.17 -22.93 -10.12
CA LEU A 675 8.61 -22.88 -10.40
C LEU A 675 9.40 -23.25 -9.12
N SER A 676 9.62 -24.55 -8.88
CA SER A 676 10.67 -25.01 -7.97
C SER A 676 11.92 -25.32 -8.77
N VAL A 677 13.04 -24.69 -8.41
CA VAL A 677 14.36 -25.02 -8.96
C VAL A 677 14.82 -26.31 -8.29
N GLU A 678 15.26 -27.29 -9.08
CA GLU A 678 15.91 -28.51 -8.58
C GLU A 678 17.19 -28.13 -7.81
N ILE A 679 17.19 -28.43 -6.52
CA ILE A 679 18.37 -28.28 -5.67
C ILE A 679 19.30 -29.47 -5.93
N ASP A 680 20.60 -29.22 -6.10
CA ASP A 680 21.60 -30.28 -6.30
C ASP A 680 21.78 -31.09 -5.01
N LYS A 681 21.06 -32.21 -4.92
CA LYS A 681 20.97 -33.06 -3.73
C LYS A 681 22.33 -33.51 -3.21
N ASP A 682 23.28 -33.83 -4.09
CA ASP A 682 24.60 -34.33 -3.70
C ASP A 682 25.44 -33.25 -3.00
N SER A 683 25.35 -32.01 -3.51
CA SER A 683 26.03 -30.86 -2.91
C SER A 683 25.49 -30.53 -1.52
N GLU A 684 24.18 -30.68 -1.33
CA GLU A 684 23.48 -30.40 -0.08
C GLU A 684 23.78 -31.44 1.00
N ILE A 685 23.88 -32.73 0.62
CA ILE A 685 24.30 -33.80 1.54
C ILE A 685 25.71 -33.53 2.09
N LEU A 686 26.65 -33.10 1.24
CA LEU A 686 28.00 -32.75 1.67
C LEU A 686 28.02 -31.56 2.65
N LEU A 687 27.19 -30.54 2.39
CA LEU A 687 27.04 -29.39 3.27
C LEU A 687 26.40 -29.77 4.61
N ASP A 688 25.44 -30.70 4.60
CA ASP A 688 24.82 -31.24 5.80
C ASP A 688 25.83 -32.01 6.66
N ASP A 689 26.62 -32.89 6.04
CA ASP A 689 27.63 -33.68 6.74
C ASP A 689 28.74 -32.80 7.32
N ASP A 690 29.20 -31.77 6.61
CA ASP A 690 30.18 -30.80 7.12
C ASP A 690 29.61 -30.03 8.33
N TYR A 691 28.37 -29.54 8.22
CA TYR A 691 27.73 -28.76 9.27
C TYR A 691 27.45 -29.59 10.52
N LEU A 692 26.93 -30.81 10.36
CA LEU A 692 26.71 -31.77 11.45
C LEU A 692 28.04 -32.24 12.05
N GLY A 693 29.08 -32.44 11.23
CA GLY A 693 30.43 -32.76 11.70
C GLY A 693 30.98 -31.67 12.61
N LYS A 694 30.85 -30.40 12.19
CA LYS A 694 31.23 -29.23 12.99
C LYS A 694 30.41 -29.14 14.29
N PHE A 695 29.10 -29.39 14.22
CA PHE A 695 28.23 -29.43 15.39
C PHE A 695 28.73 -30.48 16.40
N LYS A 696 28.89 -31.74 15.97
CA LYS A 696 29.37 -32.85 16.82
C LYS A 696 30.69 -32.50 17.50
N ILE A 697 31.70 -32.03 16.75
CA ILE A 697 33.03 -31.71 17.28
C ILE A 697 32.95 -30.63 18.37
N THR A 698 32.13 -29.59 18.16
CA THR A 698 32.02 -28.47 19.08
C THR A 698 31.23 -28.82 20.34
N THR A 699 30.26 -29.75 20.23
CA THR A 699 29.33 -30.10 21.31
C THR A 699 29.70 -31.38 22.08
N MET A 700 30.76 -32.10 21.70
CA MET A 700 31.14 -33.40 22.33
C MET A 700 31.22 -33.38 23.86
N ASN A 701 31.58 -32.24 24.47
CA ASN A 701 31.76 -32.11 25.91
C ASN A 701 30.55 -31.50 26.64
N ASN A 702 29.50 -31.10 25.93
CA ASN A 702 28.36 -30.43 26.52
C ASN A 702 27.26 -31.42 26.91
N LYS A 703 27.00 -31.57 28.22
CA LYS A 703 26.00 -32.51 28.75
C LYS A 703 24.56 -32.06 28.51
N SER A 704 24.32 -30.82 28.11
CA SER A 704 22.97 -30.33 27.77
C SER A 704 22.55 -30.68 26.34
N ILE A 705 23.43 -31.24 25.52
CA ILE A 705 23.19 -31.55 24.12
C ILE A 705 23.27 -33.06 23.88
N SER A 706 22.20 -33.63 23.33
CA SER A 706 22.12 -35.03 22.90
C SER A 706 22.00 -35.09 21.38
N TYR A 707 22.68 -36.04 20.75
CA TYR A 707 22.62 -36.28 19.32
C TYR A 707 22.36 -37.76 19.05
N CYS A 708 21.30 -38.06 18.30
CA CYS A 708 20.91 -39.42 17.94
C CYS A 708 20.67 -39.53 16.43
N GLU A 709 21.05 -40.66 15.83
CA GLU A 709 20.77 -40.99 14.43
C GLU A 709 19.75 -42.12 14.38
N LEU A 710 18.72 -41.96 13.55
CA LEU A 710 17.65 -42.91 13.33
C LEU A 710 17.68 -43.33 11.86
N VAL A 711 17.98 -44.60 11.62
CA VAL A 711 17.93 -45.19 10.27
C VAL A 711 16.54 -45.79 10.07
N LEU A 712 15.80 -45.29 9.09
CA LEU A 712 14.43 -45.69 8.81
C LEU A 712 14.28 -46.15 7.36
N ASN A 713 13.39 -47.11 7.14
CA ASN A 713 13.13 -47.65 5.80
C ASN A 713 12.05 -46.84 5.07
N ASP A 714 10.95 -46.51 5.76
CA ASP A 714 9.77 -45.93 5.13
C ASP A 714 9.16 -44.75 5.93
N GLU A 715 8.24 -44.05 5.29
CA GLU A 715 7.44 -42.97 5.86
C GLU A 715 6.59 -43.41 7.07
N GLU A 716 6.05 -44.64 7.07
CA GLU A 716 5.31 -45.18 8.21
C GLU A 716 6.18 -45.34 9.46
N GLU A 717 7.43 -45.78 9.28
CA GLU A 717 8.39 -45.89 10.38
C GLU A 717 8.75 -44.49 10.92
N THR A 718 8.79 -43.49 10.03
CA THR A 718 9.03 -42.08 10.39
C THR A 718 7.90 -41.53 11.26
N ILE A 719 6.64 -41.75 10.86
CA ILE A 719 5.47 -41.34 11.66
C ILE A 719 5.48 -42.05 13.02
N LYS A 720 5.76 -43.36 13.07
CA LYS A 720 5.84 -44.12 14.32
C LYS A 720 6.97 -43.62 15.23
N ALA A 721 8.14 -43.29 14.67
CA ALA A 721 9.26 -42.74 15.41
C ALA A 721 8.89 -41.39 16.05
N ILE A 722 8.31 -40.47 15.27
CA ILE A 722 7.87 -39.15 15.79
C ILE A 722 6.77 -39.31 16.85
N LYS A 723 5.79 -40.21 16.64
CA LYS A 723 4.74 -40.48 17.64
C LYS A 723 5.28 -41.06 18.93
N SER A 724 6.29 -41.94 18.87
CA SER A 724 6.93 -42.50 20.07
C SER A 724 7.63 -41.44 20.93
N MET A 725 7.94 -40.28 20.35
CA MET A 725 8.54 -39.15 21.08
C MET A 725 7.51 -38.33 21.85
N ASP A 726 6.20 -38.49 21.60
CA ASP A 726 5.15 -37.79 22.37
C ASP A 726 5.23 -38.14 23.88
N GLU A 727 5.74 -39.33 24.20
CA GLU A 727 6.00 -39.78 25.57
C GLU A 727 7.21 -39.09 26.22
N GLN A 728 8.15 -38.59 25.41
CA GLN A 728 9.32 -37.84 25.85
C GLN A 728 8.96 -36.35 25.92
N LYS A 729 8.76 -35.80 27.11
CA LYS A 729 8.29 -34.41 27.30
C LYS A 729 9.27 -33.36 26.73
N TYR A 730 9.08 -32.97 25.46
CA TYR A 730 9.71 -31.83 24.79
C TYR A 730 8.75 -30.65 24.78
N ASP A 731 9.28 -29.43 24.96
CA ASP A 731 8.46 -28.21 25.00
C ASP A 731 8.38 -27.53 23.61
N LEU A 732 9.44 -27.68 22.80
CA LEU A 732 9.56 -27.05 21.48
C LEU A 732 10.20 -28.00 20.46
N TYR A 733 9.51 -28.18 19.33
CA TYR A 733 10.02 -28.88 18.16
C TYR A 733 10.48 -27.87 17.11
N LEU A 734 11.72 -27.99 16.63
CA LEU A 734 12.23 -27.25 15.48
C LEU A 734 12.38 -28.18 14.28
N VAL A 735 11.83 -27.74 13.15
CA VAL A 735 11.84 -28.51 11.90
C VAL A 735 12.08 -27.53 10.75
N GLY A 736 12.85 -27.92 9.74
CA GLY A 736 12.89 -27.20 8.48
C GLY A 736 11.62 -27.43 7.66
N ARG A 737 11.22 -26.45 6.85
CA ARG A 737 10.08 -26.58 5.93
C ARG A 737 10.31 -27.64 4.85
N GLY A 738 11.57 -27.89 4.47
CA GLY A 738 11.95 -28.91 3.49
C GLY A 738 11.76 -28.48 2.04
N ARG A 739 11.88 -27.17 1.74
CA ARG A 739 11.61 -26.63 0.40
C ARG A 739 12.58 -27.21 -0.64
N GLY A 740 12.03 -27.79 -1.71
CA GLY A 740 12.80 -28.27 -2.86
C GLY A 740 13.61 -29.55 -2.61
N MET A 741 13.51 -30.14 -1.42
CA MET A 741 14.16 -31.40 -1.05
C MET A 741 13.10 -32.49 -0.93
N THR A 742 13.13 -33.49 -1.82
CA THR A 742 12.31 -34.69 -1.68
C THR A 742 13.15 -35.80 -1.06
N SER A 743 12.80 -36.18 0.18
CA SER A 743 13.35 -37.35 0.86
C SER A 743 12.36 -38.52 0.71
N PRO A 744 12.83 -39.76 0.51
CA PRO A 744 11.94 -40.92 0.49
C PRO A 744 11.15 -41.06 1.81
N LEU A 745 11.68 -40.56 2.93
CA LEU A 745 11.03 -40.58 4.24
C LEU A 745 9.87 -39.58 4.39
N THR A 746 9.76 -38.59 3.49
CA THR A 746 8.75 -37.51 3.57
C THR A 746 7.88 -37.40 2.32
N SER A 747 8.15 -38.21 1.28
CA SER A 747 7.48 -38.11 -0.03
C SER A 747 5.97 -38.34 0.03
N GLY A 748 5.50 -39.43 0.64
CA GLY A 748 4.06 -39.66 0.79
C GLY A 748 3.39 -38.76 1.82
N LEU A 749 4.12 -38.09 2.72
CA LEU A 749 3.53 -37.07 3.60
C LEU A 749 3.27 -35.75 2.85
N ALA A 750 4.11 -35.42 1.87
CA ALA A 750 3.99 -34.16 1.12
C ALA A 750 2.73 -34.11 0.25
N ASP A 751 2.28 -35.25 -0.27
CA ASP A 751 1.08 -35.37 -1.11
C ASP A 751 -0.24 -35.15 -0.33
N TRP A 752 -0.21 -35.29 0.99
CA TRP A 752 -1.38 -35.22 1.88
C TRP A 752 -1.33 -34.04 2.85
N CYS A 753 -0.54 -33.00 2.56
CA CYS A 753 -0.44 -31.81 3.40
C CYS A 753 -1.69 -30.91 3.33
N ASP A 754 -2.28 -30.59 4.47
CA ASP A 754 -3.38 -29.61 4.57
C ASP A 754 -2.87 -28.17 4.54
N CYS A 755 -1.70 -27.92 5.15
CA CYS A 755 -1.08 -26.58 5.23
C CYS A 755 0.33 -26.57 4.58
N PRO A 756 0.45 -26.27 3.27
CA PRO A 756 1.73 -26.35 2.54
C PRO A 756 2.79 -25.34 3.01
N GLU A 757 2.41 -24.31 3.77
CA GLU A 757 3.34 -23.38 4.39
C GLU A 757 4.20 -24.02 5.50
N LEU A 758 3.75 -25.13 6.10
CA LEU A 758 4.45 -25.83 7.19
C LEU A 758 5.39 -26.93 6.70
N GLY A 759 5.18 -27.45 5.48
CA GLY A 759 5.88 -28.64 4.98
C GLY A 759 5.39 -29.94 5.64
N PRO A 760 5.84 -31.11 5.13
CA PRO A 760 5.28 -32.42 5.47
C PRO A 760 5.36 -32.76 6.96
N ILE A 761 6.52 -32.47 7.59
CA ILE A 761 6.74 -32.77 9.00
C ILE A 761 6.09 -31.72 9.90
N GLY A 762 6.11 -30.45 9.50
CA GLY A 762 5.45 -29.37 10.23
C GLY A 762 3.94 -29.61 10.32
N ASP A 763 3.32 -29.98 9.20
CA ASP A 763 1.89 -30.28 9.13
C ASP A 763 1.51 -31.50 9.99
N LEU A 764 2.31 -32.57 9.95
CA LEU A 764 2.13 -33.75 10.81
C LEU A 764 2.09 -33.34 12.29
N LEU A 765 3.02 -32.51 12.76
CA LEU A 765 3.11 -32.08 14.16
C LEU A 765 1.97 -31.14 14.59
N VAL A 766 1.18 -30.61 13.66
CA VAL A 766 0.01 -29.77 13.94
C VAL A 766 -1.27 -30.60 14.08
N THR A 767 -1.27 -31.84 13.62
CA THR A 767 -2.43 -32.73 13.75
C THR A 767 -2.84 -32.97 15.21
N SER A 768 -4.12 -33.29 15.41
CA SER A 768 -4.72 -33.61 16.71
C SER A 768 -4.32 -34.98 17.26
N GLU A 769 -3.50 -35.74 16.53
CA GLU A 769 -3.04 -37.07 16.93
C GLU A 769 -2.03 -37.06 18.09
N PHE A 770 -1.45 -35.90 18.39
CA PHE A 770 -0.52 -35.71 19.51
C PHE A 770 -1.26 -35.23 20.76
N GLU A 771 -1.15 -35.97 21.86
CA GLU A 771 -1.83 -35.66 23.12
C GLU A 771 -1.07 -34.61 23.95
N SER A 772 0.25 -34.54 23.80
CA SER A 772 1.09 -33.64 24.59
C SER A 772 1.03 -32.17 24.15
N LEU A 773 1.46 -31.28 25.05
CA LEU A 773 1.44 -29.82 24.89
C LEU A 773 2.84 -29.33 24.52
N PHE A 774 3.19 -29.31 23.22
CA PHE A 774 4.43 -28.74 22.71
C PHE A 774 4.19 -27.74 21.58
N SER A 775 5.02 -26.71 21.48
CA SER A 775 4.97 -25.80 20.32
C SER A 775 5.91 -26.24 19.21
N VAL A 776 5.65 -25.77 18.00
CA VAL A 776 6.43 -26.12 16.81
C VAL A 776 6.91 -24.84 16.15
N LEU A 777 8.18 -24.82 15.77
CA LEU A 777 8.77 -23.76 14.96
C LEU A 777 9.25 -24.35 13.64
N VAL A 778 8.54 -24.03 12.56
CA VAL A 778 8.94 -24.41 11.21
C VAL A 778 9.84 -23.33 10.64
N VAL A 779 11.06 -23.67 10.23
CA VAL A 779 12.06 -22.71 9.75
C VAL A 779 12.28 -22.86 8.25
N GLN A 780 12.35 -21.73 7.55
CA GLN A 780 12.76 -21.63 6.16
C GLN A 780 14.01 -20.77 6.06
N GLN A 781 15.06 -21.30 5.43
CA GLN A 781 16.30 -20.57 5.18
C GLN A 781 16.11 -19.56 4.03
N TYR A 782 16.79 -18.40 4.14
CA TYR A 782 16.89 -17.47 3.02
C TYR A 782 17.82 -18.01 1.91
N ASP A 783 17.26 -18.16 0.70
CA ASP A 783 18.01 -18.52 -0.51
C ASP A 783 18.15 -17.33 -1.49
N ASN A 784 19.35 -17.14 -2.00
CA ASN A 784 19.72 -16.07 -2.93
C ASN A 784 19.39 -16.41 -4.40
N ILE A 785 19.22 -17.70 -4.73
CA ILE A 785 19.16 -18.18 -6.12
C ILE A 785 17.84 -17.79 -6.81
N ASN A 786 16.73 -17.71 -6.08
CA ASN A 786 15.42 -17.34 -6.63
C ASN A 786 15.36 -15.91 -7.20
N LYS A 787 16.09 -14.94 -6.60
CA LYS A 787 15.98 -13.52 -7.01
C LYS A 787 16.93 -13.11 -8.14
N MET A 788 18.00 -13.87 -8.40
CA MET A 788 18.90 -13.59 -9.54
C MET A 788 18.33 -14.04 -10.89
N LYS A 789 17.52 -15.12 -10.95
CA LYS A 789 16.90 -15.58 -12.20
C LYS A 789 15.80 -14.64 -12.72
N GLU A 790 15.02 -14.00 -11.84
CA GLU A 790 14.05 -12.97 -12.26
C GLU A 790 14.71 -11.66 -12.72
N GLY A 791 15.84 -11.29 -12.12
CA GLY A 791 16.65 -10.14 -12.56
C GLY A 791 17.35 -10.38 -13.90
N SER A 792 17.84 -11.60 -14.14
CA SER A 792 18.61 -11.95 -15.35
C SER A 792 17.77 -12.03 -16.64
N ILE A 793 16.44 -12.13 -16.56
CA ILE A 793 15.57 -12.08 -17.75
C ILE A 793 15.36 -10.63 -18.23
N ARG A 794 15.71 -9.62 -17.42
CA ARG A 794 15.59 -8.19 -17.78
C ARG A 794 16.91 -7.48 -18.11
N SER A 795 18.04 -8.16 -18.02
CA SER A 795 19.36 -7.59 -18.38
C SER A 795 20.22 -8.57 -19.18
N ALA A 796 19.79 -8.88 -20.40
CA ALA A 796 20.72 -9.40 -21.40
C ALA A 796 21.61 -8.23 -21.89
N SER A 797 22.66 -7.92 -21.14
CA SER A 797 23.86 -7.26 -21.65
C SER A 797 25.08 -7.83 -20.96
N SER A 798 25.82 -8.61 -21.73
CA SER A 798 27.11 -9.25 -21.47
C SER A 798 28.03 -8.50 -20.49
N VAL A 799 28.43 -9.18 -19.41
CA VAL A 799 29.74 -8.96 -18.78
C VAL A 799 30.35 -10.33 -18.48
N ASN A 800 31.48 -10.61 -19.13
CA ASN A 800 32.31 -11.79 -18.95
C ASN A 800 32.81 -11.88 -17.51
N TYR A 801 32.65 -13.05 -16.89
CA TYR A 801 33.47 -13.47 -15.76
C TYR A 801 34.69 -14.20 -16.30
N GLY A 802 35.84 -13.52 -16.26
CA GLY A 802 37.16 -14.10 -16.47
C GLY A 802 38.14 -13.35 -15.59
N GLU A 803 38.84 -14.11 -14.75
CA GLU A 803 40.04 -13.72 -13.99
C GLU A 803 39.85 -12.81 -12.77
N GLU A 804 39.93 -13.41 -11.58
CA GLU A 804 40.78 -12.90 -10.50
C GLU A 804 41.06 -14.00 -9.46
N PHE A 805 42.01 -14.87 -9.80
CA PHE A 805 42.73 -15.75 -8.86
C PHE A 805 44.23 -15.51 -9.07
N ALA A 806 44.81 -14.60 -8.27
CA ALA A 806 46.24 -14.40 -8.03
C ALA A 806 46.35 -13.22 -7.06
N THR A 807 47.17 -13.14 -6.01
CA THR A 807 48.31 -13.92 -5.51
C THR A 807 48.63 -13.29 -4.15
N ARG A 808 48.87 -14.09 -3.10
CA ARG A 808 49.67 -13.65 -1.94
C ARG A 808 51.10 -14.20 -2.13
N PRO A 809 52.16 -13.41 -1.90
CA PRO A 809 53.52 -13.92 -2.03
C PRO A 809 53.92 -14.74 -0.80
N SER A 810 54.52 -15.89 -1.10
CA SER A 810 55.26 -16.76 -0.19
C SER A 810 56.60 -16.13 0.23
N VAL A 811 56.97 -16.32 1.50
CA VAL A 811 58.39 -16.40 1.91
C VAL A 811 58.55 -17.73 2.66
N SER A 812 59.53 -18.48 2.19
CA SER A 812 59.98 -19.82 2.54
C SER A 812 60.92 -19.85 3.75
N GLU A 813 60.90 -20.96 4.50
CA GLU A 813 62.06 -21.71 5.06
C GLU A 813 61.45 -22.86 5.90
N SER A 814 61.37 -24.10 5.38
CA SER A 814 62.37 -25.19 5.33
C SER A 814 62.45 -26.03 6.62
N GLU A 815 62.63 -27.35 6.41
CA GLU A 815 62.74 -28.46 7.38
C GLU A 815 61.38 -29.01 7.89
N GLY A 816 61.01 -30.29 7.75
CA GLY A 816 61.65 -31.47 7.19
C GLY A 816 60.76 -32.71 7.46
N PHE A 817 61.09 -33.79 6.75
CA PHE A 817 60.78 -35.20 7.05
C PHE A 817 59.37 -35.79 6.82
N GLU A 818 59.32 -36.53 5.71
CA GLU A 818 58.95 -37.94 5.53
C GLU A 818 57.52 -38.45 5.82
N SER A 819 56.97 -39.00 4.73
CA SER A 819 55.84 -39.91 4.65
C SER A 819 56.06 -41.23 5.38
N PHE A 820 55.02 -41.74 6.05
CA PHE A 820 54.83 -43.17 6.23
C PHE A 820 53.35 -43.55 6.09
N SER A 821 53.07 -44.33 5.05
CA SER A 821 51.92 -45.21 4.91
C SER A 821 52.00 -46.37 5.91
N SER A 822 50.92 -46.70 6.62
CA SER A 822 50.47 -48.10 6.76
C SER A 822 49.12 -48.26 7.49
N PHE A 823 48.33 -49.15 6.91
CA PHE A 823 47.15 -49.87 7.41
C PHE A 823 47.08 -50.17 8.92
N LYS A 824 45.84 -50.16 9.47
CA LYS A 824 45.22 -51.37 10.04
C LYS A 824 43.70 -51.24 10.28
N LYS A 825 42.97 -52.24 9.77
CA LYS A 825 41.63 -52.67 10.18
C LYS A 825 41.62 -53.01 11.68
N TRP A 826 40.50 -52.75 12.35
CA TRP A 826 40.19 -53.34 13.64
C TRP A 826 38.97 -54.27 13.50
N ASP A 827 39.15 -55.50 13.97
CA ASP A 827 38.10 -56.52 14.15
C ASP A 827 37.24 -56.19 15.39
N PRO A 828 35.96 -56.61 15.39
CA PRO A 828 35.07 -56.49 16.54
C PRO A 828 35.20 -57.74 17.42
N ASP A 829 35.59 -57.55 18.69
CA ASP A 829 35.21 -58.37 19.85
C ASP A 829 36.07 -57.94 21.06
N ASN A 830 35.63 -56.87 21.74
CA ASN A 830 35.66 -56.71 23.21
C ASN A 830 34.99 -55.41 23.64
#